data_AF-A0A0D3G0A5-F1
#
_entry.id   AF-A0A0D3G0A5-F1
#
_cell.length_a   1.000
_cell.length_b   1.000
_cell.length_c   1.000
_cell.angle_alpha   90.00
_cell.angle_beta   90.00
_cell.angle_gamma   90.00
#
_symmetry.space_group_name_H-M   'P 1'
#
loop_
_entity.id
_entity.type
_entity.pdbx_description
1 polymer ?
#
loop_
_entity_poly.entity_id
_entity_poly.type
_entity_poly.pdbx_seq_one_letter_code
_entity_poly.pdbx_strand_id
1 'polypeptide(L)'
;MGPGASPAQFPVPRALMWVPSFKLPTATSPARRSAAAAVKMSRRRRSVRLRKADRSAEYQFHLPLSVISQGSYVYDSKGNKYLDALAGLWCTALGGSEPRLVKAATDQLNKLPFYHSFWNSTAKPPLDLAEELISMFTAKEMGKVLFTNSGSEANDSQVKLVWYYNNALGRPNKKKIIAQSQALPAMHLKFDLPAPFVLHTDCTHYWRFGLPGEAEEEFATRLADNLENLILKEGPETVAAFIAEPVIGAGGVIPPPKTYFEKIQAVLQKYDVLFIADEVITGFGRLGTMFGSDLYNIKPDLVSLAKALSSAYVPIGATLVSPEISDVVHSQSNKIGFFAHGFTYSGHPVSCAVALEALKIYRERNIPAHVKQISPRFQEGIKAFAGSSIIGETRGVGLLLATEFANNKSPNDPFPVEWGVAQIFGAECKKRGMLVKVVGDEIAMSPPLIMSQREVDGLVSIYGEALKATEERVAELRFKGHGMLAPFTAGWQSTDVHPLVIERSEGSYVYDIDGKKYLDSLAGLWCTALGGSEPRLVKAATEQLHKLPFYHSFWNRTTKPSLDLAKELLSMFTAREMGKVFFTNSGSEANDSQVKLVWYYNNALGRPDKKKFIARSKSYHGSTLISASLSGLPALHQKFDLPAPFVLHTDCPHYWRFHLPGTLNCKFTIAAFIAEPVMGAGGVIPPPKTYFEKVQVIVKKYDILFIADEVITAFGRLGTMFGSDMYNIKPDLVSMAKALSSAYVPIGAIMVSPEISDVIHSQSNKLGSFAHGFTYSGHPVACAVAIEALKIYQERNIPDHVKQISPRFQEGVKAFAGSPIVGEIRGVGLILGTEFADNKSPNDPFPAEWGVGAIFGAECQKRGMLVRVAGDNIMMSPPLIMTPDEVEELVSIYGDALKATEERVAELKSKKNN
;
A
#
# COMPACT_ATOMS: atom_id res chain seq x y z
N MET A 1 -59.84 13.63 -11.08
CA MET A 1 -60.69 14.20 -10.01
C MET A 1 -60.18 13.65 -8.69
N GLY A 2 -59.65 14.49 -7.78
CA GLY A 2 -59.53 14.14 -6.35
C GLY A 2 -60.90 14.27 -5.66
N PRO A 3 -61.06 14.09 -4.33
CA PRO A 3 -60.09 14.14 -3.22
C PRO A 3 -60.16 12.86 -2.34
N GLY A 4 -59.47 12.60 -1.21
CA GLY A 4 -58.62 13.32 -0.26
C GLY A 4 -58.87 12.68 1.13
N ALA A 5 -57.82 12.43 1.93
CA ALA A 5 -57.83 12.44 3.41
C ALA A 5 -56.53 11.86 4.01
N SER A 6 -55.89 12.64 4.89
CA SER A 6 -55.08 12.20 6.04
C SER A 6 -55.47 13.13 7.22
N PRO A 7 -55.00 12.97 8.46
CA PRO A 7 -54.32 11.85 9.13
C PRO A 7 -54.90 11.54 10.53
N ALA A 8 -54.40 10.51 11.23
CA ALA A 8 -54.56 10.39 12.68
C ALA A 8 -53.28 9.84 13.34
N GLN A 9 -52.69 10.64 14.23
CA GLN A 9 -51.64 10.29 15.19
C GLN A 9 -52.26 9.76 16.49
N PHE A 10 -51.52 8.91 17.25
CA PHE A 10 -51.38 8.82 18.73
C PHE A 10 -50.74 7.45 19.10
N PRO A 11 -50.20 7.22 20.33
CA PRO A 11 -48.97 7.76 20.91
C PRO A 11 -47.95 6.65 21.30
N VAL A 12 -46.69 7.04 21.54
CA VAL A 12 -45.63 6.15 22.04
C VAL A 12 -45.63 6.13 23.59
N PRO A 13 -45.65 4.97 24.27
CA PRO A 13 -45.45 4.92 25.71
C PRO A 13 -43.97 4.83 26.09
N ARG A 14 -43.56 5.68 27.05
CA ARG A 14 -42.33 5.54 27.84
C ARG A 14 -42.49 4.41 28.87
N ALA A 15 -41.51 3.51 28.97
CA ALA A 15 -41.24 2.72 30.17
C ALA A 15 -39.77 2.23 30.14
N LEU A 16 -38.92 2.82 31.01
CA LEU A 16 -38.32 2.17 32.18
C LEU A 16 -37.00 1.42 31.88
N MET A 17 -35.89 2.15 32.07
CA MET A 17 -34.57 1.57 32.28
C MET A 17 -34.54 0.85 33.63
N TRP A 18 -34.17 -0.43 33.62
CA TRP A 18 -33.73 -1.16 34.80
C TRP A 18 -32.32 -1.70 34.52
N VAL A 19 -31.33 -1.14 35.21
CA VAL A 19 -29.94 -1.58 35.16
C VAL A 19 -29.63 -2.26 36.50
N PRO A 20 -29.32 -3.56 36.55
CA PRO A 20 -28.72 -4.13 37.74
C PRO A 20 -27.22 -3.82 37.73
N SER A 21 -26.79 -3.13 38.77
CA SER A 21 -25.40 -2.87 39.12
C SER A 21 -24.75 -4.15 39.63
N PHE A 22 -23.80 -4.71 38.88
CA PHE A 22 -22.92 -5.77 39.38
C PHE A 22 -21.56 -5.17 39.82
N LYS A 23 -21.34 -5.19 41.14
CA LYS A 23 -20.05 -4.92 41.78
C LYS A 23 -19.15 -6.16 41.62
N LEU A 24 -17.95 -5.97 41.05
CA LEU A 24 -16.85 -6.93 41.13
C LEU A 24 -16.25 -6.92 42.54
N PRO A 25 -16.03 -8.07 43.19
CA PRO A 25 -15.29 -8.12 44.45
C PRO A 25 -13.79 -8.07 44.20
N THR A 26 -13.12 -7.21 44.96
CA THR A 26 -11.67 -7.15 45.13
C THR A 26 -11.19 -8.27 46.06
N ALA A 27 -10.16 -9.00 45.65
CA ALA A 27 -9.42 -9.89 46.54
C ALA A 27 -7.92 -9.80 46.27
N THR A 28 -7.20 -9.58 47.37
CA THR A 28 -5.78 -9.34 47.53
C THR A 28 -5.00 -10.65 47.77
N SER A 29 -3.90 -10.86 47.03
CA SER A 29 -2.54 -11.15 47.54
C SER A 29 -2.04 -12.62 47.38
N PRO A 30 -0.74 -12.93 47.57
CA PRO A 30 0.11 -13.45 46.50
C PRO A 30 0.74 -14.83 46.78
N ALA A 31 1.16 -15.56 45.74
CA ALA A 31 2.39 -16.37 45.67
C ALA A 31 2.28 -17.45 44.56
N ARG A 32 3.18 -17.41 43.58
CA ARG A 32 4.26 -18.40 43.42
C ARG A 32 4.95 -18.21 42.06
N ARG A 33 6.23 -17.86 42.16
CA ARG A 33 7.26 -18.01 41.13
C ARG A 33 7.51 -19.50 40.88
N SER A 34 7.77 -19.84 39.61
CA SER A 34 8.48 -20.99 39.02
C SER A 34 7.60 -21.62 37.94
N ALA A 35 7.96 -21.71 36.66
CA ALA A 35 9.26 -21.75 36.05
C ALA A 35 9.19 -21.08 34.65
N ALA A 36 10.17 -20.21 34.40
CA ALA A 36 10.55 -19.83 33.06
C ALA A 36 11.47 -20.93 32.50
N ALA A 37 11.22 -21.36 31.26
CA ALA A 37 12.21 -21.72 30.23
C ALA A 37 11.68 -22.82 29.29
N ALA A 38 11.12 -22.42 28.15
CA ALA A 38 11.37 -23.02 26.84
C ALA A 38 10.47 -22.36 25.77
N VAL A 39 11.03 -22.12 24.59
CA VAL A 39 10.38 -21.62 23.35
C VAL A 39 10.08 -20.11 23.31
N LYS A 40 11.15 -19.30 23.30
CA LYS A 40 11.14 -17.97 22.67
C LYS A 40 11.35 -18.15 21.15
N MET A 41 10.27 -18.21 20.38
CA MET A 41 10.26 -17.82 18.97
C MET A 41 9.17 -16.77 18.75
N SER A 42 9.50 -15.78 17.95
CA SER A 42 8.97 -14.42 17.98
C SER A 42 7.49 -14.28 17.65
N ARG A 43 6.64 -14.09 18.66
CA ARG A 43 5.35 -13.40 18.50
C ARG A 43 5.55 -11.89 18.69
N ARG A 44 6.08 -11.20 17.66
CA ARG A 44 5.95 -9.73 17.58
C ARG A 44 4.50 -9.41 17.21
N ARG A 45 3.68 -9.13 18.23
CA ARG A 45 2.40 -8.42 18.05
C ARG A 45 2.69 -7.03 17.46
N ARG A 46 2.61 -6.89 16.13
CA ARG A 46 2.40 -5.59 15.49
C ARG A 46 0.91 -5.28 15.63
N SER A 47 0.56 -4.47 16.61
CA SER A 47 -0.70 -3.72 16.59
C SER A 47 -0.60 -2.70 15.45
N VAL A 48 -0.97 -3.11 14.25
CA VAL A 48 -1.16 -2.19 13.13
C VAL A 48 -2.43 -1.41 13.43
N ARG A 49 -2.27 -0.17 13.91
CA ARG A 49 -3.31 0.85 13.78
C ARG A 49 -3.54 1.01 12.28
N LEU A 50 -4.63 0.43 11.77
CA LEU A 50 -5.16 0.64 10.43
C LEU A 50 -5.34 2.15 10.23
N ARG A 51 -4.32 2.80 9.66
CA ARG A 51 -4.46 4.14 9.08
C ARG A 51 -5.42 3.99 7.90
N LYS A 52 -6.35 4.93 7.77
CA LYS A 52 -7.30 5.05 6.66
C LYS A 52 -6.53 5.02 5.33
N ALA A 53 -6.32 3.82 4.78
CA ALA A 53 -6.10 3.67 3.37
C ALA A 53 -7.41 4.05 2.68
N ASP A 54 -7.28 4.74 1.56
CA ASP A 54 -8.37 5.16 0.69
C ASP A 54 -9.35 3.99 0.50
N ARG A 55 -10.58 4.15 1.00
CA ARG A 55 -11.62 3.12 1.00
C ARG A 55 -12.31 3.02 -0.37
N SER A 56 -11.62 3.33 -1.45
CA SER A 56 -12.17 3.28 -2.81
C SER A 56 -12.18 1.86 -3.40
N ALA A 57 -11.48 0.91 -2.79
CA ALA A 57 -11.62 -0.53 -3.06
C ALA A 57 -12.73 -1.19 -2.22
N GLU A 58 -13.81 -0.43 -1.97
CA GLU A 58 -14.96 -0.89 -1.18
C GLU A 58 -15.72 -2.02 -1.90
N TYR A 59 -16.11 -3.01 -1.11
CA TYR A 59 -16.92 -4.20 -1.42
C TYR A 59 -17.82 -4.06 -2.66
N GLN A 60 -17.87 -5.14 -3.45
CA GLN A 60 -18.50 -5.31 -4.78
C GLN A 60 -19.96 -4.84 -4.98
N PHE A 61 -20.60 -4.21 -3.99
CA PHE A 61 -21.96 -3.71 -4.04
C PHE A 61 -22.09 -2.36 -3.30
N HIS A 62 -21.66 -1.26 -3.91
CA HIS A 62 -22.02 0.08 -3.41
C HIS A 62 -23.53 0.35 -3.47
N LEU A 63 -24.28 -0.45 -4.25
CA LEU A 63 -25.73 -0.44 -4.30
C LEU A 63 -26.23 -1.89 -4.45
N PRO A 64 -27.29 -2.30 -3.73
CA PRO A 64 -27.92 -3.60 -3.95
C PRO A 64 -28.41 -3.69 -5.40
N LEU A 65 -28.00 -4.74 -6.13
CA LEU A 65 -28.59 -5.04 -7.42
C LEU A 65 -29.94 -5.73 -7.17
N SER A 66 -31.03 -5.04 -7.49
CA SER A 66 -32.30 -5.73 -7.70
C SER A 66 -32.21 -6.50 -9.01
N VAL A 67 -32.53 -7.79 -8.97
CA VAL A 67 -32.33 -8.69 -10.10
C VAL A 67 -33.55 -9.54 -10.41
N ILE A 68 -33.73 -9.85 -11.69
CA ILE A 68 -34.59 -10.94 -12.17
C ILE A 68 -33.70 -12.00 -12.84
N SER A 69 -34.09 -13.27 -12.82
CA SER A 69 -33.33 -14.35 -13.45
C SER A 69 -34.17 -15.16 -14.42
N GLN A 70 -33.58 -15.56 -15.54
CA GLN A 70 -34.19 -16.41 -16.57
C GLN A 70 -33.15 -17.32 -17.19
N GLY A 71 -33.34 -18.64 -17.08
CA GLY A 71 -32.37 -19.63 -17.53
C GLY A 71 -31.00 -19.42 -16.89
N SER A 72 -29.95 -19.36 -17.70
CA SER A 72 -28.55 -19.14 -17.29
C SER A 72 -28.19 -17.66 -17.03
N TYR A 73 -29.16 -16.75 -17.10
CA TYR A 73 -28.92 -15.32 -17.04
C TYR A 73 -29.60 -14.62 -15.86
N VAL A 74 -28.96 -13.57 -15.40
CA VAL A 74 -29.45 -12.62 -14.40
C VAL A 74 -29.47 -11.23 -15.04
N TYR A 75 -30.50 -10.45 -14.72
CA TYR A 75 -30.68 -9.10 -15.22
C TYR A 75 -30.78 -8.15 -14.05
N ASP A 76 -30.07 -7.02 -14.11
CA ASP A 76 -30.20 -5.99 -13.10
C ASP A 76 -31.40 -5.06 -13.33
N SER A 77 -31.67 -4.17 -12.38
CA SER A 77 -32.73 -3.17 -12.45
C SER A 77 -32.61 -2.17 -13.59
N LYS A 78 -31.44 -2.12 -14.27
CA LYS A 78 -31.20 -1.27 -15.45
C LYS A 78 -31.35 -2.06 -16.75
N GLY A 79 -31.68 -3.35 -16.69
CA GLY A 79 -31.82 -4.24 -17.84
C GLY A 79 -30.50 -4.81 -18.35
N ASN A 80 -29.37 -4.60 -17.65
CA ASN A 80 -28.10 -5.22 -18.04
C ASN A 80 -28.19 -6.72 -17.84
N LYS A 81 -27.78 -7.47 -18.86
CA LYS A 81 -27.81 -8.94 -18.88
C LYS A 81 -26.46 -9.50 -18.46
N TYR A 82 -26.48 -10.48 -17.56
CA TYR A 82 -25.30 -11.17 -17.07
C TYR A 82 -25.44 -12.69 -17.20
N LEU A 83 -24.40 -13.37 -17.68
CA LEU A 83 -24.23 -14.81 -17.48
C LEU A 83 -23.98 -15.08 -15.99
N ASP A 84 -24.80 -15.94 -15.40
CA ASP A 84 -24.68 -16.33 -14.01
C ASP A 84 -23.69 -17.48 -13.88
N ALA A 85 -22.42 -17.17 -13.60
CA ALA A 85 -21.42 -18.19 -13.31
C ALA A 85 -21.52 -18.69 -11.86
N LEU A 86 -22.55 -18.34 -11.09
CA LEU A 86 -22.73 -18.73 -9.68
C LEU A 86 -23.99 -19.54 -9.38
N ALA A 87 -25.00 -19.46 -10.24
CA ALA A 87 -26.31 -20.07 -10.02
C ALA A 87 -26.90 -19.68 -8.67
N GLY A 88 -26.93 -18.39 -8.33
CA GLY A 88 -27.47 -17.91 -7.04
C GLY A 88 -26.80 -18.57 -5.82
N LEU A 89 -25.47 -18.56 -5.76
CA LEU A 89 -24.66 -19.24 -4.72
C LEU A 89 -24.90 -20.76 -4.70
N TRP A 90 -24.81 -21.40 -5.87
CA TRP A 90 -24.95 -22.84 -6.08
C TRP A 90 -26.36 -23.40 -5.92
N CYS A 91 -27.37 -22.55 -5.73
CA CYS A 91 -28.73 -22.97 -5.42
C CYS A 91 -29.59 -23.16 -6.67
N THR A 92 -29.48 -22.28 -7.66
CA THR A 92 -30.36 -22.20 -8.84
C THR A 92 -29.92 -23.16 -9.95
N ALA A 93 -29.92 -24.46 -9.66
CA ALA A 93 -29.43 -25.50 -10.56
C ALA A 93 -30.17 -25.60 -11.91
N LEU A 94 -31.49 -25.37 -11.95
CA LEU A 94 -32.33 -25.37 -13.16
C LEU A 94 -32.46 -23.97 -13.81
N GLY A 95 -31.66 -23.00 -13.37
CA GLY A 95 -31.75 -21.62 -13.84
C GLY A 95 -32.97 -20.87 -13.31
N GLY A 96 -33.06 -19.59 -13.66
CA GLY A 96 -34.15 -18.72 -13.21
C GLY A 96 -35.47 -18.96 -13.98
N SER A 97 -36.59 -18.80 -13.30
CA SER A 97 -37.95 -18.79 -13.87
C SER A 97 -38.41 -20.04 -14.64
N GLU A 98 -37.87 -21.24 -14.35
CA GLU A 98 -38.42 -22.56 -14.75
C GLU A 98 -39.94 -22.68 -14.42
N PRO A 99 -40.82 -22.66 -15.44
CA PRO A 99 -42.27 -22.58 -15.23
C PRO A 99 -42.86 -23.81 -14.52
N ARG A 100 -42.26 -24.98 -14.70
CA ARG A 100 -42.76 -26.22 -14.09
C ARG A 100 -42.67 -26.20 -12.57
N LEU A 101 -41.58 -25.63 -12.03
CA LEU A 101 -41.39 -25.50 -10.58
C LEU A 101 -42.36 -24.48 -9.97
N VAL A 102 -42.59 -23.36 -10.66
CA VAL A 102 -43.60 -22.36 -10.26
C VAL A 102 -45.00 -22.96 -10.27
N LYS A 103 -45.33 -23.73 -11.31
CA LYS A 103 -46.60 -24.45 -11.41
C LYS A 103 -46.76 -25.46 -10.28
N ALA A 104 -45.74 -26.28 -9.98
CA ALA A 104 -45.78 -27.24 -8.88
C ALA A 104 -46.03 -26.57 -7.53
N ALA A 105 -45.37 -25.43 -7.27
CA ALA A 105 -45.62 -24.64 -6.05
C ALA A 105 -47.08 -24.14 -5.99
N THR A 106 -47.59 -23.60 -7.10
CA THR A 106 -48.92 -22.99 -7.19
C THR A 106 -50.03 -24.04 -7.07
N ASP A 107 -49.89 -25.16 -7.78
CA ASP A 107 -50.82 -26.29 -7.71
C ASP A 107 -50.91 -26.83 -6.27
N GLN A 108 -49.76 -26.98 -5.60
CA GLN A 108 -49.73 -27.47 -4.22
C GLN A 108 -50.27 -26.44 -3.21
N LEU A 109 -50.01 -25.14 -3.38
CA LEU A 109 -50.59 -24.08 -2.56
C LEU A 109 -52.13 -24.07 -2.65
N ASN A 110 -52.67 -24.22 -3.86
CA ASN A 110 -54.12 -24.29 -4.08
C ASN A 110 -54.76 -25.56 -3.50
N LYS A 111 -53.98 -26.65 -3.39
CA LYS A 111 -54.45 -27.93 -2.84
C LYS A 111 -54.35 -28.00 -1.31
N LEU A 112 -53.16 -27.72 -0.77
CA LEU A 112 -52.85 -27.74 0.65
C LEU A 112 -51.59 -26.90 0.89
N PRO A 113 -51.71 -25.66 1.39
CA PRO A 113 -50.57 -24.77 1.56
C PRO A 113 -49.63 -25.26 2.65
N PHE A 114 -50.15 -25.71 3.80
CA PHE A 114 -49.36 -26.20 4.90
C PHE A 114 -50.12 -27.24 5.73
N TYR A 115 -49.40 -28.25 6.19
CA TYR A 115 -49.82 -29.15 7.25
C TYR A 115 -48.56 -29.72 7.91
N HIS A 116 -48.55 -29.83 9.24
CA HIS A 116 -47.36 -30.31 9.96
C HIS A 116 -47.12 -31.80 9.75
N SER A 117 -45.88 -32.27 9.96
CA SER A 117 -45.50 -33.69 9.87
C SER A 117 -45.42 -34.39 11.25
N PHE A 118 -45.79 -33.72 12.35
CA PHE A 118 -45.79 -34.30 13.69
C PHE A 118 -46.87 -35.38 13.86
N TRP A 119 -46.63 -36.32 14.77
CA TRP A 119 -47.60 -37.32 15.25
C TRP A 119 -48.23 -38.18 14.13
N ASN A 120 -47.40 -38.64 13.18
CA ASN A 120 -47.80 -39.49 12.05
C ASN A 120 -48.92 -38.90 11.17
N SER A 121 -49.08 -37.58 11.18
CA SER A 121 -50.02 -36.87 10.32
C SER A 121 -49.20 -36.08 9.31
N THR A 122 -49.33 -36.36 8.01
CA THR A 122 -48.55 -35.69 6.96
C THR A 122 -49.31 -35.63 5.63
N ALA A 123 -48.86 -34.77 4.71
CA ALA A 123 -49.33 -34.75 3.34
C ALA A 123 -48.61 -35.81 2.48
N LYS A 124 -49.14 -36.08 1.29
CA LYS A 124 -48.53 -37.03 0.34
C LYS A 124 -47.16 -36.59 -0.22
N PRO A 125 -46.92 -35.32 -0.61
CA PRO A 125 -45.64 -34.93 -1.24
C PRO A 125 -44.39 -35.20 -0.39
N PRO A 126 -44.36 -34.97 0.94
CA PRO A 126 -43.23 -35.37 1.78
C PRO A 126 -42.94 -36.87 1.79
N LEU A 127 -43.98 -37.72 1.77
CA LEU A 127 -43.82 -39.18 1.70
C LEU A 127 -43.20 -39.58 0.35
N ASP A 128 -43.76 -39.08 -0.75
CA ASP A 128 -43.28 -39.37 -2.09
C ASP A 128 -41.84 -38.89 -2.30
N LEU A 129 -41.49 -37.72 -1.76
CA LEU A 129 -40.13 -37.20 -1.81
C LEU A 129 -39.16 -38.04 -0.98
N ALA A 130 -39.57 -38.54 0.19
CA ALA A 130 -38.70 -39.37 1.01
C ALA A 130 -38.33 -40.67 0.29
N GLU A 131 -39.31 -41.35 -0.30
CA GLU A 131 -39.10 -42.57 -1.09
C GLU A 131 -38.22 -42.31 -2.33
N GLU A 132 -38.50 -41.21 -3.04
CA GLU A 132 -37.71 -40.82 -4.22
C GLU A 132 -36.24 -40.54 -3.84
N LEU A 133 -35.99 -39.79 -2.76
CA LEU A 133 -34.62 -39.50 -2.30
C LEU A 133 -33.87 -40.77 -1.86
N ILE A 134 -34.53 -41.69 -1.15
CA ILE A 134 -33.96 -42.98 -0.78
C ILE A 134 -33.60 -43.79 -2.02
N SER A 135 -34.52 -43.89 -2.98
CA SER A 135 -34.31 -44.67 -4.21
C SER A 135 -33.19 -44.12 -5.10
N MET A 136 -32.99 -42.81 -5.08
CA MET A 136 -32.04 -42.11 -5.94
C MET A 136 -30.61 -42.16 -5.39
N PHE A 137 -30.43 -42.28 -4.08
CA PHE A 137 -29.11 -42.35 -3.46
C PHE A 137 -28.55 -43.78 -3.54
N THR A 138 -27.63 -44.01 -4.48
CA THR A 138 -27.12 -45.36 -4.78
C THR A 138 -25.80 -45.70 -4.08
N ALA A 139 -25.15 -44.73 -3.43
CA ALA A 139 -23.82 -44.95 -2.87
C ALA A 139 -23.84 -45.93 -1.67
N LYS A 140 -24.87 -45.88 -0.82
CA LYS A 140 -25.16 -46.84 0.26
C LYS A 140 -26.68 -46.88 0.46
N GLU A 141 -27.23 -48.03 0.87
CA GLU A 141 -28.65 -48.14 1.22
C GLU A 141 -29.02 -47.15 2.35
N MET A 142 -30.15 -46.45 2.19
CA MET A 142 -30.69 -45.47 3.13
C MET A 142 -32.08 -45.91 3.61
N GLY A 143 -32.36 -45.75 4.90
CA GLY A 143 -33.60 -46.25 5.52
C GLY A 143 -34.66 -45.18 5.77
N LYS A 144 -34.26 -43.95 6.12
CA LYS A 144 -35.19 -42.85 6.47
C LYS A 144 -34.70 -41.49 6.00
N VAL A 145 -35.64 -40.55 5.89
CA VAL A 145 -35.37 -39.14 5.59
C VAL A 145 -35.94 -38.26 6.70
N LEU A 146 -35.14 -37.33 7.22
CA LEU A 146 -35.58 -36.25 8.09
C LEU A 146 -35.54 -34.93 7.30
N PHE A 147 -36.69 -34.29 7.11
CA PHE A 147 -36.75 -33.02 6.38
C PHE A 147 -36.44 -31.81 7.27
N THR A 148 -35.70 -30.87 6.70
CA THR A 148 -35.35 -29.57 7.26
C THR A 148 -35.67 -28.45 6.25
N ASN A 149 -35.40 -27.20 6.58
CA ASN A 149 -35.62 -26.07 5.66
C ASN A 149 -34.34 -25.63 4.94
N SER A 150 -33.17 -26.09 5.40
CA SER A 150 -31.88 -25.73 4.83
C SER A 150 -30.82 -26.81 5.06
N GLY A 151 -29.70 -26.71 4.32
CA GLY A 151 -28.54 -27.59 4.51
C GLY A 151 -27.89 -27.42 5.88
N SER A 152 -27.88 -26.20 6.43
CA SER A 152 -27.36 -25.94 7.77
C SER A 152 -28.18 -26.66 8.84
N GLU A 153 -29.52 -26.60 8.75
CA GLU A 153 -30.41 -27.35 9.65
C GLU A 153 -30.22 -28.86 9.48
N ALA A 154 -29.94 -29.34 8.26
CA ALA A 154 -29.64 -30.75 8.02
C ALA A 154 -28.32 -31.16 8.70
N ASN A 155 -27.27 -30.34 8.63
CA ASN A 155 -26.00 -30.57 9.33
C ASN A 155 -26.17 -30.58 10.87
N ASP A 156 -26.93 -29.64 11.43
CA ASP A 156 -27.23 -29.64 12.87
C ASP A 156 -28.03 -30.87 13.30
N SER A 157 -29.00 -31.29 12.49
CA SER A 157 -29.82 -32.48 12.75
C SER A 157 -28.98 -33.76 12.77
N GLN A 158 -27.97 -33.86 11.88
CA GLN A 158 -27.05 -34.98 11.84
C GLN A 158 -26.22 -35.10 13.13
N VAL A 159 -25.71 -33.99 13.66
CA VAL A 159 -25.00 -33.99 14.96
C VAL A 159 -25.90 -34.51 16.08
N LYS A 160 -27.16 -34.06 16.12
CA LYS A 160 -28.12 -34.50 17.13
C LYS A 160 -28.47 -35.99 16.99
N LEU A 161 -28.62 -36.48 15.76
CA LEU A 161 -28.85 -37.90 15.47
C LEU A 161 -27.67 -38.77 15.90
N VAL A 162 -26.44 -38.35 15.63
CA VAL A 162 -25.21 -39.03 16.07
C VAL A 162 -25.15 -39.16 17.59
N TRP A 163 -25.50 -38.10 18.32
CA TRP A 163 -25.54 -38.15 19.79
C TRP A 163 -26.67 -39.04 20.30
N TYR A 164 -27.86 -38.97 19.69
CA TYR A 164 -28.99 -39.82 20.07
C TYR A 164 -28.64 -41.29 19.87
N TYR A 165 -28.05 -41.63 18.72
CA TYR A 165 -27.56 -42.97 18.39
C TYR A 165 -26.56 -43.49 19.44
N ASN A 166 -25.50 -42.73 19.74
CA ASN A 166 -24.50 -43.15 20.71
C ASN A 166 -25.05 -43.25 22.14
N ASN A 167 -25.94 -42.33 22.55
CA ASN A 167 -26.61 -42.41 23.85
C ASN A 167 -27.50 -43.66 23.95
N ALA A 168 -28.23 -44.00 22.89
CA ALA A 168 -29.08 -45.20 22.84
C ALA A 168 -28.26 -46.50 22.95
N LEU A 169 -27.02 -46.49 22.44
CA LEU A 169 -26.07 -47.60 22.56
C LEU A 169 -25.28 -47.61 23.88
N GLY A 170 -25.58 -46.71 24.83
CA GLY A 170 -24.88 -46.65 26.11
C GLY A 170 -23.48 -46.02 26.05
N ARG A 171 -23.21 -45.17 25.05
CA ARG A 171 -21.91 -44.51 24.81
C ARG A 171 -22.01 -42.98 24.95
N PRO A 172 -22.40 -42.44 26.12
CA PRO A 172 -22.74 -41.02 26.28
C PRO A 172 -21.56 -40.05 26.15
N ASN A 173 -20.33 -40.56 26.15
CA ASN A 173 -19.10 -39.78 25.98
C ASN A 173 -18.67 -39.66 24.51
N LYS A 174 -19.21 -40.49 23.62
CA LYS A 174 -18.90 -40.50 22.18
C LYS A 174 -19.71 -39.39 21.49
N LYS A 175 -19.19 -38.15 21.57
CA LYS A 175 -19.89 -36.92 21.16
C LYS A 175 -19.09 -35.97 20.27
N LYS A 176 -17.76 -36.11 20.19
CA LYS A 176 -16.93 -35.19 19.39
C LYS A 176 -17.16 -35.43 17.90
N ILE A 177 -17.15 -34.36 17.11
CA ILE A 177 -17.33 -34.41 15.66
C ILE A 177 -16.06 -33.86 15.02
N ILE A 178 -15.46 -34.61 14.10
CA ILE A 178 -14.31 -34.14 13.30
C ILE A 178 -14.84 -33.62 11.96
N ALA A 179 -14.46 -32.40 11.58
CA ALA A 179 -14.79 -31.81 10.29
C ALA A 179 -13.53 -31.63 9.43
N GLN A 180 -13.67 -31.64 8.10
CA GLN A 180 -12.60 -31.17 7.20
C GLN A 180 -12.22 -29.71 7.52
N SER A 181 -10.92 -29.38 7.51
CA SER A 181 -10.47 -27.99 7.72
C SER A 181 -10.38 -27.24 6.40
N GLN A 182 -11.31 -26.31 6.18
CA GLN A 182 -11.09 -25.09 5.42
C GLN A 182 -12.18 -24.08 5.80
N ALA A 183 -12.27 -23.80 7.11
CA ALA A 183 -13.26 -22.86 7.62
C ALA A 183 -12.89 -21.43 7.19
N LEU A 184 -13.85 -20.69 6.64
CA LEU A 184 -13.70 -19.25 6.43
C LEU A 184 -13.46 -18.61 7.80
N PRO A 185 -12.25 -18.10 8.14
CA PRO A 185 -11.92 -17.71 9.51
C PRO A 185 -12.87 -16.64 10.07
N ALA A 186 -13.45 -15.83 9.19
CA ALA A 186 -14.50 -14.86 9.49
C ALA A 186 -15.73 -15.46 10.18
N MET A 187 -16.08 -16.72 9.91
CA MET A 187 -17.22 -17.40 10.53
C MET A 187 -16.97 -17.77 12.00
N HIS A 188 -15.70 -17.85 12.43
CA HIS A 188 -15.34 -18.13 13.82
C HIS A 188 -15.10 -16.85 14.64
N LEU A 189 -14.61 -15.79 13.98
CA LEU A 189 -14.25 -14.54 14.63
C LEU A 189 -15.44 -13.94 15.38
N LYS A 190 -15.33 -13.89 16.71
CA LYS A 190 -16.30 -13.32 17.66
C LYS A 190 -17.61 -14.11 17.85
N PHE A 191 -17.65 -15.37 17.43
CA PHE A 191 -18.82 -16.26 17.62
C PHE A 191 -18.58 -17.39 18.64
N ASP A 192 -17.45 -17.37 19.37
CA ASP A 192 -17.03 -18.44 20.28
C ASP A 192 -17.02 -19.84 19.62
N LEU A 193 -16.68 -19.86 18.32
CA LEU A 193 -16.53 -21.04 17.50
C LEU A 193 -15.05 -21.33 17.19
N PRO A 194 -14.69 -22.60 16.90
CA PRO A 194 -15.57 -23.77 16.92
C PRO A 194 -15.98 -24.19 18.34
N ALA A 195 -17.14 -24.83 18.46
CA ALA A 195 -17.61 -25.36 19.75
C ALA A 195 -16.64 -26.43 20.29
N PRO A 196 -16.52 -26.62 21.62
CA PRO A 196 -15.52 -27.54 22.20
C PRO A 196 -15.60 -29.00 21.76
N PHE A 197 -16.76 -29.45 21.25
CA PHE A 197 -16.96 -30.80 20.74
C PHE A 197 -16.65 -30.94 19.24
N VAL A 198 -16.33 -29.85 18.55
CA VAL A 198 -15.99 -29.86 17.12
C VAL A 198 -14.49 -29.73 16.96
N LEU A 199 -13.91 -30.72 16.30
CA LEU A 199 -12.50 -30.81 15.96
C LEU A 199 -12.36 -30.63 14.45
N HIS A 200 -11.19 -30.20 14.00
CA HIS A 200 -10.87 -30.09 12.59
C HIS A 200 -9.65 -30.96 12.26
N THR A 201 -9.75 -31.74 11.19
CA THR A 201 -8.59 -32.43 10.59
C THR A 201 -7.92 -31.53 9.55
N ASP A 202 -6.84 -31.97 8.91
CA ASP A 202 -6.12 -31.19 7.91
C ASP A 202 -6.95 -30.84 6.66
N CYS A 203 -6.51 -29.80 5.94
CA CYS A 203 -7.11 -29.38 4.66
C CYS A 203 -6.65 -30.27 3.50
N THR A 204 -7.57 -30.62 2.60
CA THR A 204 -7.28 -31.47 1.41
C THR A 204 -6.64 -30.71 0.25
N HIS A 205 -6.29 -29.43 0.41
CA HIS A 205 -5.78 -28.59 -0.66
C HIS A 205 -4.28 -28.84 -0.91
N TYR A 206 -3.99 -29.79 -1.79
CA TYR A 206 -2.61 -30.22 -2.10
C TYR A 206 -1.69 -29.09 -2.52
N TRP A 207 -2.14 -28.16 -3.38
CA TRP A 207 -1.31 -27.02 -3.81
C TRP A 207 -0.86 -26.14 -2.64
N ARG A 208 -1.67 -25.98 -1.58
CA ARG A 208 -1.32 -25.15 -0.40
C ARG A 208 -0.61 -25.91 0.71
N PHE A 209 -0.93 -27.19 0.91
CA PHE A 209 -0.52 -27.95 2.10
C PHE A 209 0.35 -29.19 1.79
N GLY A 210 0.66 -29.45 0.52
CA GLY A 210 1.65 -30.45 0.12
C GLY A 210 3.05 -30.03 0.55
N LEU A 211 3.84 -30.99 1.04
CA LEU A 211 5.24 -30.75 1.37
C LEU A 211 6.09 -30.73 0.08
N PRO A 212 7.23 -30.00 0.07
CA PRO A 212 8.11 -30.00 -1.10
C PRO A 212 8.53 -31.41 -1.53
N GLY A 213 8.18 -31.80 -2.76
CA GLY A 213 8.50 -33.11 -3.32
C GLY A 213 7.56 -34.25 -2.91
N GLU A 214 6.58 -34.00 -2.04
CA GLU A 214 5.54 -34.97 -1.67
C GLU A 214 4.62 -35.20 -2.88
N ALA A 215 4.33 -36.44 -3.22
CA ALA A 215 3.35 -36.76 -4.25
C ALA A 215 1.91 -36.64 -3.71
N GLU A 216 0.93 -36.42 -4.59
CA GLU A 216 -0.49 -36.29 -4.21
C GLU A 216 -1.02 -37.50 -3.41
N GLU A 217 -0.54 -38.72 -3.74
CA GLU A 217 -0.91 -39.96 -3.03
C GLU A 217 -0.27 -40.06 -1.63
N GLU A 218 0.97 -39.56 -1.48
CA GLU A 218 1.65 -39.47 -0.18
C GLU A 218 0.95 -38.44 0.71
N PHE A 219 0.54 -37.31 0.12
CA PHE A 219 -0.29 -36.30 0.77
C PHE A 219 -1.60 -36.90 1.29
N ALA A 220 -2.34 -37.65 0.46
CA ALA A 220 -3.57 -38.32 0.89
C ALA A 220 -3.33 -39.30 2.05
N THR A 221 -2.21 -40.04 2.02
CA THR A 221 -1.81 -40.95 3.10
C THR A 221 -1.55 -40.20 4.39
N ARG A 222 -0.78 -39.10 4.33
CA ARG A 222 -0.51 -38.25 5.50
C ARG A 222 -1.78 -37.66 6.12
N LEU A 223 -2.75 -37.24 5.31
CA LEU A 223 -4.03 -36.73 5.83
C LEU A 223 -4.81 -37.82 6.58
N ALA A 224 -4.80 -39.06 6.09
CA ALA A 224 -5.43 -40.19 6.76
C ALA A 224 -4.74 -40.54 8.08
N ASP A 225 -3.39 -40.57 8.08
CA ASP A 225 -2.59 -40.79 9.30
C ASP A 225 -2.84 -39.70 10.35
N ASN A 226 -2.95 -38.45 9.91
CA ASN A 226 -3.23 -37.32 10.79
C ASN A 226 -4.65 -37.38 11.39
N LEU A 227 -5.65 -37.81 10.61
CA LEU A 227 -6.99 -38.08 11.12
C LEU A 227 -6.96 -39.19 12.18
N GLU A 228 -6.27 -40.30 11.90
CA GLU A 228 -6.13 -41.41 12.85
C GLU A 228 -5.45 -40.96 14.15
N ASN A 229 -4.36 -40.21 14.05
CA ASN A 229 -3.65 -39.64 15.19
C ASN A 229 -4.54 -38.71 16.01
N LEU A 230 -5.40 -37.91 15.36
CA LEU A 230 -6.37 -37.05 16.05
C LEU A 230 -7.41 -37.88 16.83
N ILE A 231 -7.93 -38.94 16.22
CA ILE A 231 -8.89 -39.85 16.88
C ILE A 231 -8.24 -40.51 18.11
N LEU A 232 -7.02 -41.02 17.97
CA LEU A 232 -6.27 -41.65 19.06
C LEU A 232 -5.98 -40.66 20.21
N LYS A 233 -5.57 -39.43 19.87
CA LYS A 233 -5.28 -38.38 20.84
C LYS A 233 -6.50 -38.00 21.68
N GLU A 234 -7.66 -37.92 21.05
CA GLU A 234 -8.90 -37.50 21.71
C GLU A 234 -9.59 -38.63 22.47
N GLY A 235 -9.17 -39.88 22.22
CA GLY A 235 -9.82 -41.09 22.68
C GLY A 235 -10.86 -41.56 21.66
N PRO A 236 -10.70 -42.72 21.00
CA PRO A 236 -11.66 -43.26 20.02
C PRO A 236 -13.09 -43.40 20.57
N GLU A 237 -13.23 -43.64 21.87
CA GLU A 237 -14.50 -43.70 22.59
C GLU A 237 -15.21 -42.34 22.75
N THR A 238 -14.53 -41.23 22.41
CA THR A 238 -15.09 -39.87 22.50
C THR A 238 -15.48 -39.29 21.14
N VAL A 239 -14.94 -39.80 20.03
CA VAL A 239 -15.16 -39.30 18.67
C VAL A 239 -16.33 -40.04 18.02
N ALA A 240 -17.40 -39.32 17.70
CA ALA A 240 -18.67 -39.89 17.27
C ALA A 240 -18.84 -39.93 15.76
N ALA A 241 -18.42 -38.89 15.06
CA ALA A 241 -18.57 -38.81 13.61
C ALA A 241 -17.49 -37.94 12.95
N PHE A 242 -17.30 -38.19 11.67
CA PHE A 242 -16.55 -37.36 10.74
C PHE A 242 -17.51 -36.79 9.69
N ILE A 243 -17.44 -35.48 9.44
CA ILE A 243 -18.23 -34.79 8.42
C ILE A 243 -17.32 -34.23 7.33
N ALA A 244 -17.68 -34.50 6.08
CA ALA A 244 -16.95 -34.00 4.90
C ALA A 244 -17.87 -33.66 3.74
N GLU A 245 -17.51 -32.62 3.00
CA GLU A 245 -18.04 -32.36 1.66
C GLU A 245 -17.27 -33.26 0.66
N PRO A 246 -17.93 -33.91 -0.32
CA PRO A 246 -17.20 -34.64 -1.37
C PRO A 246 -16.23 -33.75 -2.16
N VAL A 247 -16.57 -32.47 -2.32
CA VAL A 247 -15.70 -31.39 -2.80
C VAL A 247 -15.96 -30.19 -1.90
N ILE A 248 -14.93 -29.65 -1.25
CA ILE A 248 -15.10 -28.48 -0.35
C ILE A 248 -15.48 -27.28 -1.21
N GLY A 249 -16.76 -26.88 -1.22
CA GLY A 249 -17.25 -25.83 -2.09
C GLY A 249 -16.96 -24.44 -1.53
N ALA A 250 -17.46 -24.15 -0.33
CA ALA A 250 -17.36 -22.83 0.29
C ALA A 250 -15.95 -22.44 0.71
N GLY A 251 -15.11 -23.42 1.03
CA GLY A 251 -13.70 -23.22 1.38
C GLY A 251 -12.77 -22.98 0.18
N GLY A 252 -13.29 -22.84 -1.05
CA GLY A 252 -12.48 -22.51 -2.23
C GLY A 252 -12.52 -23.54 -3.36
N VAL A 253 -13.58 -24.35 -3.48
CA VAL A 253 -13.70 -25.41 -4.52
C VAL A 253 -12.47 -26.31 -4.55
N ILE A 254 -12.29 -27.12 -3.51
CA ILE A 254 -11.12 -27.98 -3.33
C ILE A 254 -11.55 -29.44 -3.56
N PRO A 255 -11.20 -30.05 -4.71
CA PRO A 255 -11.34 -31.49 -4.89
C PRO A 255 -10.43 -32.24 -3.91
N PRO A 256 -10.85 -33.42 -3.42
CA PRO A 256 -9.98 -34.27 -2.61
C PRO A 256 -8.81 -34.81 -3.46
N PRO A 257 -7.64 -35.05 -2.86
CA PRO A 257 -6.58 -35.77 -3.56
C PRO A 257 -7.03 -37.19 -3.89
N LYS A 258 -6.39 -37.81 -4.88
CA LYS A 258 -6.65 -39.23 -5.23
C LYS A 258 -6.55 -40.12 -3.99
N THR A 259 -7.38 -41.17 -3.96
CA THR A 259 -7.50 -42.17 -2.88
C THR A 259 -7.88 -41.65 -1.47
N TYR A 260 -8.03 -40.33 -1.27
CA TYR A 260 -8.35 -39.73 0.03
C TYR A 260 -9.53 -40.39 0.74
N PHE A 261 -10.71 -40.44 0.11
CA PHE A 261 -11.90 -40.99 0.76
C PHE A 261 -11.83 -42.51 0.98
N GLU A 262 -11.05 -43.25 0.20
CA GLU A 262 -10.80 -44.67 0.46
C GLU A 262 -10.04 -44.84 1.79
N LYS A 263 -8.93 -44.09 1.95
CA LYS A 263 -8.11 -44.14 3.17
C LYS A 263 -8.86 -43.62 4.40
N ILE A 264 -9.61 -42.52 4.25
CA ILE A 264 -10.40 -41.95 5.35
C ILE A 264 -11.45 -42.94 5.83
N GLN A 265 -12.21 -43.57 4.91
CA GLN A 265 -13.22 -44.56 5.30
C GLN A 265 -12.62 -45.76 6.05
N ALA A 266 -11.42 -46.23 5.66
CA ALA A 266 -10.72 -47.29 6.39
C ALA A 266 -10.39 -46.88 7.84
N VAL A 267 -9.95 -45.64 8.06
CA VAL A 267 -9.69 -45.09 9.41
C VAL A 267 -10.98 -44.99 10.23
N LEU A 268 -12.06 -44.46 9.65
CA LEU A 268 -13.34 -44.31 10.35
C LEU A 268 -13.93 -45.66 10.79
N GLN A 269 -13.88 -46.66 9.91
CA GLN A 269 -14.33 -48.02 10.20
C GLN A 269 -13.54 -48.67 11.33
N LYS A 270 -12.21 -48.46 11.39
CA LYS A 270 -11.34 -49.01 12.44
C LYS A 270 -11.73 -48.58 13.85
N TYR A 271 -12.28 -47.38 14.01
CA TYR A 271 -12.61 -46.78 15.31
C TYR A 271 -14.12 -46.59 15.56
N ASP A 272 -14.96 -47.17 14.68
CA ASP A 272 -16.41 -47.08 14.78
C ASP A 272 -16.88 -45.60 14.84
N VAL A 273 -16.33 -44.79 13.93
CA VAL A 273 -16.68 -43.37 13.76
C VAL A 273 -17.62 -43.25 12.57
N LEU A 274 -18.79 -42.63 12.78
CA LEU A 274 -19.81 -42.50 11.73
C LEU A 274 -19.35 -41.51 10.65
N PHE A 275 -19.72 -41.75 9.38
CA PHE A 275 -19.41 -40.85 8.28
C PHE A 275 -20.65 -40.06 7.86
N ILE A 276 -20.58 -38.74 8.00
CA ILE A 276 -21.54 -37.78 7.46
C ILE A 276 -21.02 -37.21 6.12
N ALA A 277 -21.78 -37.39 5.03
CA ALA A 277 -21.51 -36.75 3.75
C ALA A 277 -22.35 -35.49 3.57
N ASP A 278 -21.70 -34.33 3.42
CA ASP A 278 -22.36 -33.07 3.09
C ASP A 278 -22.51 -32.93 1.57
N GLU A 279 -23.64 -33.40 1.03
CA GLU A 279 -23.99 -33.36 -0.39
C GLU A 279 -24.76 -32.08 -0.77
N VAL A 280 -24.78 -31.07 0.10
CA VAL A 280 -25.57 -29.85 -0.11
C VAL A 280 -25.15 -29.13 -1.39
N ILE A 281 -23.87 -29.17 -1.80
CA ILE A 281 -23.38 -28.55 -3.04
C ILE A 281 -23.26 -29.56 -4.19
N THR A 282 -22.76 -30.76 -3.89
CA THR A 282 -22.34 -31.74 -4.89
C THR A 282 -23.46 -32.62 -5.43
N GLY A 283 -24.59 -32.68 -4.71
CA GLY A 283 -25.75 -33.46 -5.12
C GLY A 283 -26.45 -32.94 -6.37
N PHE A 284 -27.36 -33.77 -6.89
CA PHE A 284 -28.25 -33.51 -8.00
C PHE A 284 -27.56 -33.15 -9.34
N GLY A 285 -26.44 -33.81 -9.66
CA GLY A 285 -25.83 -33.71 -11.00
C GLY A 285 -24.64 -32.75 -11.13
N ARG A 286 -24.29 -31.99 -10.09
CA ARG A 286 -23.27 -30.91 -10.14
C ARG A 286 -21.91 -31.37 -10.67
N LEU A 287 -21.50 -32.57 -10.30
CA LEU A 287 -20.20 -33.15 -10.65
C LEU A 287 -20.25 -34.04 -11.91
N GLY A 288 -21.42 -34.14 -12.55
CA GLY A 288 -21.69 -35.10 -13.64
C GLY A 288 -22.19 -36.46 -13.15
N THR A 289 -22.16 -36.73 -11.85
CA THR A 289 -22.87 -37.84 -11.18
C THR A 289 -24.05 -37.30 -10.40
N MET A 290 -25.01 -38.17 -10.03
CA MET A 290 -26.16 -37.72 -9.25
C MET A 290 -25.71 -37.19 -7.89
N PHE A 291 -24.83 -37.90 -7.19
CA PHE A 291 -24.20 -37.43 -5.95
C PHE A 291 -22.67 -37.43 -6.06
N GLY A 292 -22.00 -36.60 -5.26
CA GLY A 292 -20.54 -36.63 -5.14
C GLY A 292 -20.05 -37.95 -4.55
N SER A 293 -20.87 -38.59 -3.73
CA SER A 293 -20.63 -39.89 -3.12
C SER A 293 -20.53 -41.00 -4.17
N ASP A 294 -21.26 -40.89 -5.27
CA ASP A 294 -21.12 -41.82 -6.40
C ASP A 294 -19.78 -41.62 -7.11
N LEU A 295 -19.32 -40.37 -7.26
CA LEU A 295 -18.06 -40.04 -7.94
C LEU A 295 -16.84 -40.49 -7.13
N TYR A 296 -16.86 -40.28 -5.82
CA TYR A 296 -15.73 -40.55 -4.92
C TYR A 296 -15.88 -41.85 -4.11
N ASN A 297 -16.90 -42.67 -4.42
CA ASN A 297 -17.21 -43.93 -3.74
C ASN A 297 -17.29 -43.77 -2.20
N ILE A 298 -18.02 -42.75 -1.75
CA ILE A 298 -18.28 -42.48 -0.33
C ILE A 298 -19.48 -43.33 0.12
N LYS A 299 -19.36 -44.00 1.26
CA LYS A 299 -20.37 -44.86 1.90
C LYS A 299 -20.80 -44.25 3.25
N PRO A 300 -21.61 -43.19 3.23
CA PRO A 300 -21.92 -42.43 4.44
C PRO A 300 -23.03 -43.10 5.27
N ASP A 301 -23.07 -42.83 6.57
CA ASP A 301 -24.15 -43.23 7.47
C ASP A 301 -25.28 -42.18 7.52
N LEU A 302 -24.93 -40.91 7.27
CA LEU A 302 -25.85 -39.79 7.19
C LEU A 302 -25.48 -38.90 6.00
N VAL A 303 -26.48 -38.33 5.32
CA VAL A 303 -26.25 -37.43 4.18
C VAL A 303 -27.08 -36.17 4.29
N SER A 304 -26.49 -34.99 4.20
CA SER A 304 -27.23 -33.72 4.09
C SER A 304 -27.47 -33.31 2.65
N LEU A 305 -28.69 -32.87 2.36
CA LEU A 305 -29.16 -32.42 1.06
C LEU A 305 -29.86 -31.06 1.21
N ALA A 306 -29.66 -30.14 0.26
CA ALA A 306 -30.43 -28.90 0.11
C ALA A 306 -30.17 -28.29 -1.28
N LYS A 307 -30.09 -26.96 -1.40
CA LYS A 307 -29.74 -26.19 -2.62
C LYS A 307 -30.46 -26.69 -3.88
N ALA A 308 -29.79 -27.52 -4.69
CA ALA A 308 -30.34 -28.05 -5.93
C ALA A 308 -31.57 -28.95 -5.71
N LEU A 309 -31.82 -29.46 -4.50
CA LEU A 309 -33.01 -30.24 -4.16
C LEU A 309 -34.33 -29.61 -4.65
N SER A 310 -34.48 -28.29 -4.49
CA SER A 310 -35.61 -27.52 -5.05
C SER A 310 -35.18 -26.48 -6.09
N SER A 311 -33.91 -26.52 -6.51
CA SER A 311 -33.29 -25.48 -7.32
C SER A 311 -33.48 -24.05 -6.78
N ALA A 312 -33.51 -23.87 -5.46
CA ALA A 312 -33.73 -22.59 -4.76
C ALA A 312 -35.11 -21.94 -4.93
N TYR A 313 -36.09 -22.62 -5.52
CA TYR A 313 -37.43 -22.03 -5.72
C TYR A 313 -38.19 -21.85 -4.41
N VAL A 314 -37.96 -22.76 -3.46
CA VAL A 314 -38.54 -22.77 -2.12
C VAL A 314 -37.55 -23.42 -1.14
N PRO A 315 -37.42 -22.95 0.11
CA PRO A 315 -36.52 -23.55 1.09
C PRO A 315 -36.86 -25.02 1.38
N ILE A 316 -35.85 -25.88 1.31
CA ILE A 316 -35.91 -27.29 1.73
C ILE A 316 -34.50 -27.83 1.97
N GLY A 317 -34.38 -28.67 2.99
CA GLY A 317 -33.24 -29.55 3.21
C GLY A 317 -33.71 -30.93 3.64
N ALA A 318 -32.80 -31.89 3.63
CA ALA A 318 -33.06 -33.25 4.08
C ALA A 318 -31.80 -33.90 4.65
N THR A 319 -31.99 -34.78 5.62
CA THR A 319 -30.99 -35.70 6.12
C THR A 319 -31.42 -37.12 5.75
N LEU A 320 -30.64 -37.81 4.91
CA LEU A 320 -30.79 -39.25 4.71
C LEU A 320 -30.12 -39.98 5.88
N VAL A 321 -30.75 -41.06 6.34
CA VAL A 321 -30.31 -41.83 7.50
C VAL A 321 -30.22 -43.30 7.11
N SER A 322 -29.06 -43.90 7.37
CA SER A 322 -28.85 -45.32 7.08
C SER A 322 -29.79 -46.22 7.91
N PRO A 323 -30.10 -47.44 7.43
CA PRO A 323 -30.91 -48.40 8.17
C PRO A 323 -30.42 -48.61 9.60
N GLU A 324 -29.11 -48.76 9.80
CA GLU A 324 -28.50 -49.06 11.11
C GLU A 324 -28.77 -47.97 12.14
N ILE A 325 -28.68 -46.69 11.74
CA ILE A 325 -29.02 -45.58 12.63
C ILE A 325 -30.53 -45.49 12.82
N SER A 326 -31.31 -45.67 11.75
CA SER A 326 -32.76 -45.56 11.81
C SER A 326 -33.40 -46.62 12.72
N ASP A 327 -32.84 -47.83 12.77
CA ASP A 327 -33.31 -48.94 13.62
C ASP A 327 -33.04 -48.65 15.11
N VAL A 328 -31.87 -48.08 15.43
CA VAL A 328 -31.55 -47.65 16.80
C VAL A 328 -32.46 -46.49 17.23
N VAL A 329 -32.71 -45.53 16.34
CA VAL A 329 -33.65 -44.44 16.59
C VAL A 329 -35.05 -45.00 16.84
N HIS A 330 -35.52 -45.92 16.00
CA HIS A 330 -36.81 -46.58 16.17
C HIS A 330 -36.91 -47.31 17.51
N SER A 331 -35.96 -48.20 17.81
CA SER A 331 -35.93 -48.97 19.06
C SER A 331 -35.93 -48.08 20.31
N GLN A 332 -35.09 -47.04 20.33
CA GLN A 332 -35.01 -46.16 21.48
C GLN A 332 -36.20 -45.21 21.61
N SER A 333 -36.75 -44.73 20.49
CA SER A 333 -37.95 -43.88 20.52
C SER A 333 -39.18 -44.66 21.00
N ASN A 334 -39.30 -45.95 20.68
CA ASN A 334 -40.34 -46.82 21.23
C ASN A 334 -40.22 -46.98 22.74
N LYS A 335 -39.00 -47.05 23.29
CA LYS A 335 -38.78 -47.11 24.74
C LYS A 335 -39.14 -45.81 25.46
N ILE A 336 -38.85 -44.67 24.83
CA ILE A 336 -39.13 -43.33 25.39
C ILE A 336 -40.60 -42.90 25.16
N GLY A 337 -41.25 -43.44 24.12
CA GLY A 337 -42.63 -43.16 23.73
C GLY A 337 -42.79 -42.16 22.57
N PHE A 338 -41.72 -41.43 22.20
CA PHE A 338 -41.71 -40.56 21.01
C PHE A 338 -40.29 -40.19 20.59
N PHE A 339 -40.11 -39.77 19.33
CA PHE A 339 -38.86 -39.21 18.83
C PHE A 339 -38.90 -37.67 18.89
N ALA A 340 -38.20 -37.09 19.87
CA ALA A 340 -38.23 -35.66 20.18
C ALA A 340 -37.33 -34.80 19.26
N HIS A 341 -37.54 -34.86 17.94
CA HIS A 341 -36.79 -34.06 16.97
C HIS A 341 -37.62 -33.79 15.70
N GLY A 342 -37.60 -32.54 15.27
CA GLY A 342 -38.21 -32.04 14.04
C GLY A 342 -38.26 -30.53 14.09
N PHE A 343 -38.60 -29.89 12.97
CA PHE A 343 -38.76 -28.44 12.84
C PHE A 343 -40.21 -28.12 12.46
N THR A 344 -40.69 -26.92 12.78
CA THR A 344 -42.08 -26.52 12.53
C THR A 344 -42.53 -26.72 11.07
N TYR A 345 -41.63 -26.49 10.12
CA TYR A 345 -41.87 -26.61 8.68
C TYR A 345 -41.24 -27.87 8.05
N SER A 346 -40.80 -28.84 8.86
CA SER A 346 -40.24 -30.11 8.37
C SER A 346 -41.20 -30.80 7.41
N GLY A 347 -40.75 -31.04 6.18
CA GLY A 347 -41.56 -31.68 5.13
C GLY A 347 -42.70 -30.79 4.66
N HIS A 348 -42.46 -29.49 4.48
CA HIS A 348 -43.49 -28.57 3.97
C HIS A 348 -44.04 -29.06 2.62
N PRO A 349 -45.37 -29.29 2.46
CA PRO A 349 -45.92 -29.92 1.26
C PRO A 349 -45.57 -29.20 -0.06
N VAL A 350 -45.62 -27.86 -0.06
CA VAL A 350 -45.21 -27.03 -1.22
C VAL A 350 -43.74 -27.23 -1.55
N SER A 351 -42.84 -27.17 -0.56
CA SER A 351 -41.42 -27.40 -0.78
C SER A 351 -41.14 -28.80 -1.33
N CYS A 352 -41.80 -29.82 -0.80
CA CYS A 352 -41.65 -31.19 -1.28
C CYS A 352 -42.20 -31.39 -2.69
N ALA A 353 -43.33 -30.77 -3.05
CA ALA A 353 -43.89 -30.82 -4.39
C ALA A 353 -42.96 -30.16 -5.43
N VAL A 354 -42.36 -29.03 -5.09
CA VAL A 354 -41.36 -28.36 -5.95
C VAL A 354 -40.10 -29.20 -6.09
N ALA A 355 -39.61 -29.79 -5.01
CA ALA A 355 -38.45 -30.68 -5.06
C ALA A 355 -38.72 -31.91 -5.95
N LEU A 356 -39.87 -32.58 -5.79
CA LEU A 356 -40.28 -33.69 -6.66
C LEU A 356 -40.28 -33.31 -8.14
N GLU A 357 -40.81 -32.14 -8.49
CA GLU A 357 -40.81 -31.66 -9.87
C GLU A 357 -39.38 -31.34 -10.36
N ALA A 358 -38.50 -30.80 -9.50
CA ALA A 358 -37.09 -30.60 -9.83
C ALA A 358 -36.38 -31.94 -10.13
N LEU A 359 -36.58 -32.96 -9.28
CA LEU A 359 -36.03 -34.31 -9.49
C LEU A 359 -36.54 -34.94 -10.79
N LYS A 360 -37.82 -34.75 -11.11
CA LYS A 360 -38.40 -35.19 -12.39
C LYS A 360 -37.72 -34.51 -13.57
N ILE A 361 -37.50 -33.19 -13.52
CA ILE A 361 -36.78 -32.46 -14.57
C ILE A 361 -35.34 -32.96 -14.70
N TYR A 362 -34.65 -33.22 -13.58
CA TYR A 362 -33.29 -33.76 -13.60
C TYR A 362 -33.19 -35.10 -14.33
N ARG A 363 -34.17 -35.98 -14.11
CA ARG A 363 -34.28 -37.27 -14.79
C ARG A 363 -34.61 -37.12 -16.28
N GLU A 364 -35.65 -36.36 -16.61
CA GLU A 364 -36.12 -36.16 -17.98
C GLU A 364 -35.06 -35.51 -18.88
N ARG A 365 -34.30 -34.55 -18.35
CA ARG A 365 -33.22 -33.87 -19.07
C ARG A 365 -31.88 -34.60 -18.99
N ASN A 366 -31.80 -35.69 -18.23
CA ASN A 366 -30.57 -36.42 -17.93
C ASN A 366 -29.41 -35.48 -17.55
N ILE A 367 -29.65 -34.66 -16.52
CA ILE A 367 -28.70 -33.61 -16.11
C ILE A 367 -27.29 -34.15 -15.83
N PRO A 368 -27.08 -35.30 -15.16
CA PRO A 368 -25.74 -35.85 -15.01
C PRO A 368 -25.01 -36.07 -16.35
N ALA A 369 -25.69 -36.61 -17.36
CA ALA A 369 -25.10 -36.80 -18.69
C ALA A 369 -24.82 -35.47 -19.40
N HIS A 370 -25.74 -34.52 -19.33
CA HIS A 370 -25.54 -33.17 -19.87
C HIS A 370 -24.33 -32.46 -19.24
N VAL A 371 -24.21 -32.51 -17.91
CA VAL A 371 -23.06 -31.96 -17.18
C VAL A 371 -21.77 -32.64 -17.61
N LYS A 372 -21.73 -33.97 -17.72
CA LYS A 372 -20.56 -34.71 -18.25
C LYS A 372 -20.17 -34.25 -19.66
N GLN A 373 -21.14 -33.90 -20.50
CA GLN A 373 -20.88 -33.42 -21.86
C GLN A 373 -20.25 -32.02 -21.88
N ILE A 374 -20.74 -31.08 -21.07
CA ILE A 374 -20.28 -29.68 -21.13
C ILE A 374 -19.12 -29.36 -20.19
N SER A 375 -18.93 -30.13 -19.11
CA SER A 375 -17.91 -29.84 -18.11
C SER A 375 -16.46 -29.86 -18.65
N PRO A 376 -16.06 -30.73 -19.61
CA PRO A 376 -14.70 -30.67 -20.15
C PRO A 376 -14.40 -29.31 -20.77
N ARG A 377 -15.32 -28.77 -21.59
CA ARG A 377 -15.15 -27.45 -22.21
C ARG A 377 -15.05 -26.33 -21.18
N PHE A 378 -15.85 -26.39 -20.11
CA PHE A 378 -15.79 -25.43 -19.01
C PHE A 378 -14.45 -25.52 -18.24
N GLN A 379 -14.06 -26.73 -17.82
CA GLN A 379 -12.84 -26.96 -17.04
C GLN A 379 -11.58 -26.63 -17.84
N GLU A 380 -11.44 -27.19 -19.05
CA GLU A 380 -10.27 -26.97 -19.91
C GLU A 380 -10.21 -25.54 -20.44
N GLY A 381 -11.37 -24.94 -20.74
CA GLY A 381 -11.46 -23.57 -21.21
C GLY A 381 -10.89 -22.55 -20.23
N ILE A 382 -11.18 -22.72 -18.93
CA ILE A 382 -10.61 -21.83 -17.90
C ILE A 382 -9.17 -22.22 -17.57
N LYS A 383 -8.86 -23.53 -17.48
CA LYS A 383 -7.48 -24.02 -17.23
C LYS A 383 -6.49 -23.63 -18.32
N ALA A 384 -6.94 -23.40 -19.55
CA ALA A 384 -6.09 -22.89 -20.64
C ALA A 384 -5.41 -21.55 -20.30
N PHE A 385 -5.96 -20.77 -19.37
CA PHE A 385 -5.37 -19.51 -18.91
C PHE A 385 -4.33 -19.66 -17.79
N ALA A 386 -4.05 -20.88 -17.31
CA ALA A 386 -3.06 -21.13 -16.25
C ALA A 386 -1.63 -20.64 -16.60
N GLY A 387 -1.37 -20.33 -17.87
CA GLY A 387 -0.15 -19.67 -18.33
C GLY A 387 0.05 -18.25 -17.79
N SER A 388 -1.04 -17.53 -17.45
CA SER A 388 -1.02 -16.15 -16.95
C SER A 388 -0.07 -15.96 -15.76
N SER A 389 0.57 -14.80 -15.69
CA SER A 389 1.54 -14.47 -14.64
C SER A 389 0.90 -14.13 -13.28
N ILE A 390 -0.41 -13.90 -13.25
CA ILE A 390 -1.15 -13.54 -12.03
C ILE A 390 -1.99 -14.69 -11.48
N ILE A 391 -2.12 -15.80 -12.21
CA ILE A 391 -2.85 -17.00 -11.76
C ILE A 391 -1.88 -17.92 -11.00
N GLY A 392 -2.23 -18.23 -9.76
CA GLY A 392 -1.57 -19.23 -8.92
C GLY A 392 -2.00 -20.64 -9.26
N GLU A 393 -3.29 -20.90 -9.16
CA GLU A 393 -3.89 -22.21 -9.40
C GLU A 393 -5.27 -22.08 -10.03
N THR A 394 -5.62 -23.03 -10.90
CA THR A 394 -6.99 -23.27 -11.36
C THR A 394 -7.38 -24.71 -11.07
N ARG A 395 -8.43 -24.91 -10.26
CA ARG A 395 -8.86 -26.23 -9.76
C ARG A 395 -10.37 -26.41 -9.86
N GLY A 396 -10.84 -27.64 -9.96
CA GLY A 396 -12.27 -27.92 -10.10
C GLY A 396 -12.60 -29.30 -10.65
N VAL A 397 -13.89 -29.63 -10.61
CA VAL A 397 -14.50 -30.87 -11.11
C VAL A 397 -15.95 -30.61 -11.53
N GLY A 398 -16.39 -31.22 -12.63
CA GLY A 398 -17.74 -31.00 -13.18
C GLY A 398 -17.99 -29.51 -13.48
N LEU A 399 -19.12 -28.98 -13.00
CA LEU A 399 -19.42 -27.54 -13.06
C LEU A 399 -19.07 -26.80 -11.76
N LEU A 400 -18.01 -27.20 -11.05
CA LEU A 400 -17.39 -26.44 -9.98
C LEU A 400 -15.95 -26.11 -10.37
N LEU A 401 -15.56 -24.83 -10.31
CA LEU A 401 -14.20 -24.39 -10.59
C LEU A 401 -13.82 -23.18 -9.74
N ALA A 402 -12.57 -23.11 -9.31
CA ALA A 402 -11.97 -21.91 -8.74
C ALA A 402 -10.65 -21.56 -9.43
N THR A 403 -10.40 -20.25 -9.53
CA THR A 403 -9.09 -19.69 -9.88
C THR A 403 -8.60 -18.85 -8.72
N GLU A 404 -7.38 -19.11 -8.27
CA GLU A 404 -6.73 -18.40 -7.19
C GLU A 404 -5.58 -17.55 -7.75
N PHE A 405 -5.55 -16.27 -7.39
CA PHE A 405 -4.51 -15.34 -7.84
C PHE A 405 -3.32 -15.35 -6.87
N ALA A 406 -2.12 -15.45 -7.41
CA ALA A 406 -0.88 -15.40 -6.64
C ALA A 406 0.26 -14.84 -7.48
N ASN A 407 1.23 -14.21 -6.81
CA ASN A 407 2.46 -13.78 -7.42
C ASN A 407 3.36 -15.02 -7.66
N ASN A 408 4.07 -15.05 -8.79
CA ASN A 408 5.02 -16.13 -9.14
C ASN A 408 4.46 -17.57 -9.11
N LYS A 409 3.14 -17.74 -9.29
CA LYS A 409 2.47 -19.06 -9.30
C LYS A 409 2.67 -19.89 -8.03
N SER A 410 3.01 -19.25 -6.91
CA SER A 410 3.30 -19.92 -5.64
C SER A 410 2.21 -19.65 -4.62
N PRO A 411 1.72 -20.66 -3.88
CA PRO A 411 0.77 -20.46 -2.78
C PRO A 411 1.34 -19.62 -1.63
N ASN A 412 2.67 -19.50 -1.58
CA ASN A 412 3.44 -18.78 -0.54
C ASN A 412 3.77 -17.33 -0.91
N ASP A 413 3.38 -16.88 -2.10
CA ASP A 413 3.63 -15.53 -2.59
C ASP A 413 2.29 -14.89 -3.02
N PRO A 414 1.37 -14.61 -2.08
CA PRO A 414 0.10 -13.96 -2.40
C PRO A 414 0.36 -12.50 -2.83
N PHE A 415 -0.53 -11.94 -3.65
CA PHE A 415 -0.51 -10.50 -3.91
C PHE A 415 -0.79 -9.71 -2.62
N PRO A 416 -0.28 -8.48 -2.49
CA PRO A 416 -0.65 -7.60 -1.38
C PRO A 416 -2.18 -7.43 -1.32
N VAL A 417 -2.77 -7.59 -0.14
CA VAL A 417 -4.24 -7.54 0.06
C VAL A 417 -4.83 -6.22 -0.45
N GLU A 418 -4.09 -5.13 -0.32
CA GLU A 418 -4.49 -3.80 -0.81
C GLU A 418 -4.61 -3.70 -2.33
N TRP A 419 -4.05 -4.64 -3.10
CA TRP A 419 -4.18 -4.66 -4.56
C TRP A 419 -5.55 -5.15 -5.01
N GLY A 420 -6.22 -5.98 -4.21
CA GLY A 420 -7.58 -6.47 -4.50
C GLY A 420 -7.71 -7.16 -5.86
N VAL A 421 -6.75 -8.00 -6.24
CA VAL A 421 -6.64 -8.58 -7.60
C VAL A 421 -7.90 -9.36 -7.98
N ALA A 422 -8.43 -10.20 -7.08
CA ALA A 422 -9.66 -10.94 -7.33
C ALA A 422 -10.89 -10.02 -7.44
N GLN A 423 -10.93 -8.92 -6.68
CA GLN A 423 -11.99 -7.92 -6.75
C GLN A 423 -11.96 -7.17 -8.09
N ILE A 424 -10.76 -6.82 -8.59
CA ILE A 424 -10.56 -6.24 -9.92
C ILE A 424 -11.08 -7.21 -10.99
N PHE A 425 -10.65 -8.47 -10.93
CA PHE A 425 -11.10 -9.49 -11.88
C PHE A 425 -12.63 -9.65 -11.88
N GLY A 426 -13.24 -9.74 -10.70
CA GLY A 426 -14.69 -9.83 -10.56
C GLY A 426 -15.43 -8.60 -11.11
N ALA A 427 -14.88 -7.40 -10.94
CA ALA A 427 -15.42 -6.17 -11.53
C ALA A 427 -15.30 -6.17 -13.06
N GLU A 428 -14.19 -6.62 -13.61
CA GLU A 428 -13.97 -6.75 -15.06
C GLU A 428 -14.90 -7.81 -15.70
N CYS A 429 -15.16 -8.92 -15.00
CA CYS A 429 -16.18 -9.90 -15.40
C CYS A 429 -17.58 -9.26 -15.47
N LYS A 430 -17.97 -8.54 -14.41
CA LYS A 430 -19.27 -7.87 -14.35
C LYS A 430 -19.43 -6.85 -15.47
N LYS A 431 -18.41 -6.04 -15.74
CA LYS A 431 -18.39 -5.06 -16.84
C LYS A 431 -18.66 -5.70 -18.21
N ARG A 432 -18.28 -6.97 -18.38
CA ARG A 432 -18.45 -7.76 -19.61
C ARG A 432 -19.68 -8.67 -19.59
N GLY A 433 -20.54 -8.56 -18.59
CA GLY A 433 -21.78 -9.32 -18.52
C GLY A 433 -21.63 -10.71 -17.91
N MET A 434 -20.72 -10.92 -16.95
CA MET A 434 -20.59 -12.18 -16.20
C MET A 434 -20.54 -11.92 -14.69
N LEU A 435 -21.31 -12.68 -13.91
CA LEU A 435 -21.27 -12.64 -12.44
C LEU A 435 -20.45 -13.81 -11.90
N VAL A 436 -19.46 -13.50 -11.05
CA VAL A 436 -18.56 -14.45 -10.39
C VAL A 436 -18.48 -14.15 -8.89
N LYS A 437 -18.04 -15.13 -8.08
CA LYS A 437 -17.94 -15.02 -6.63
C LYS A 437 -16.50 -14.82 -6.26
N VAL A 438 -16.22 -13.67 -5.66
CA VAL A 438 -14.92 -13.34 -5.10
C VAL A 438 -14.85 -13.86 -3.65
N VAL A 439 -13.86 -14.68 -3.32
CA VAL A 439 -13.60 -15.19 -1.97
C VAL A 439 -12.12 -14.97 -1.66
N GLY A 440 -11.79 -13.95 -0.86
CA GLY A 440 -10.39 -13.58 -0.66
C GLY A 440 -9.70 -13.22 -1.98
N ASP A 441 -8.64 -13.96 -2.32
CA ASP A 441 -7.88 -13.85 -3.57
C ASP A 441 -8.32 -14.87 -4.64
N GLU A 442 -9.50 -15.47 -4.45
CA GLU A 442 -10.04 -16.55 -5.28
C GLU A 442 -11.31 -16.12 -6.00
N ILE A 443 -11.53 -16.69 -7.18
CA ILE A 443 -12.77 -16.61 -7.95
C ILE A 443 -13.38 -17.99 -8.02
N ALA A 444 -14.54 -18.18 -7.39
CA ALA A 444 -15.32 -19.41 -7.47
C ALA A 444 -16.43 -19.29 -8.52
N MET A 445 -16.60 -20.35 -9.32
CA MET A 445 -17.62 -20.47 -10.36
C MET A 445 -18.35 -21.81 -10.27
N SER A 446 -19.64 -21.76 -10.51
CA SER A 446 -20.56 -22.88 -10.53
C SER A 446 -21.86 -22.51 -11.28
N PRO A 447 -21.81 -22.48 -12.62
CA PRO A 447 -22.95 -22.09 -13.45
C PRO A 447 -24.17 -23.02 -13.29
N PRO A 448 -25.40 -22.61 -13.67
CA PRO A 448 -26.56 -23.49 -13.68
C PRO A 448 -26.33 -24.78 -14.46
N LEU A 449 -26.92 -25.89 -14.01
CA LEU A 449 -26.70 -27.21 -14.61
C LEU A 449 -27.29 -27.30 -16.03
N ILE A 450 -28.22 -26.41 -16.38
CA ILE A 450 -28.87 -26.36 -17.69
C ILE A 450 -28.09 -25.55 -18.75
N MET A 451 -26.91 -25.03 -18.41
CA MET A 451 -26.14 -24.18 -19.31
C MET A 451 -25.83 -24.91 -20.62
N SER A 452 -26.00 -24.24 -21.75
CA SER A 452 -25.67 -24.80 -23.07
C SER A 452 -24.17 -24.68 -23.36
N GLN A 453 -23.65 -25.48 -24.29
CA GLN A 453 -22.25 -25.38 -24.72
C GLN A 453 -21.87 -23.98 -25.22
N ARG A 454 -22.78 -23.32 -25.96
CA ARG A 454 -22.60 -21.93 -26.43
C ARG A 454 -22.48 -20.93 -25.28
N GLU A 455 -23.23 -21.13 -24.19
CA GLU A 455 -23.15 -20.28 -23.01
C GLU A 455 -21.85 -20.51 -22.24
N VAL A 456 -21.37 -21.76 -22.18
CA VAL A 456 -20.04 -22.09 -21.64
C VAL A 456 -18.95 -21.40 -22.46
N ASP A 457 -19.04 -21.39 -23.79
CA ASP A 457 -18.09 -20.68 -24.65
C ASP A 457 -18.09 -19.17 -24.38
N GLY A 458 -19.28 -18.57 -24.21
CA GLY A 458 -19.41 -17.16 -23.85
C GLY A 458 -18.78 -16.84 -22.49
N LEU A 459 -18.99 -17.71 -21.48
CA LEU A 459 -18.38 -17.59 -20.16
C LEU A 459 -16.86 -17.61 -20.25
N VAL A 460 -16.28 -18.59 -20.97
CA VAL A 460 -14.83 -18.71 -21.14
C VAL A 460 -14.25 -17.49 -21.87
N SER A 461 -14.95 -16.96 -22.88
CA SER A 461 -14.53 -15.73 -23.59
C SER A 461 -14.46 -14.54 -22.63
N ILE A 462 -15.51 -14.31 -21.85
CA ILE A 462 -15.55 -13.19 -20.89
C ILE A 462 -14.45 -13.34 -19.83
N TYR A 463 -14.21 -14.56 -19.35
CA TYR A 463 -13.13 -14.84 -18.40
C TYR A 463 -11.76 -14.40 -18.96
N GLY A 464 -11.43 -14.77 -20.20
CA GLY A 464 -10.16 -14.41 -20.83
C GLY A 464 -9.99 -12.90 -21.02
N GLU A 465 -11.04 -12.20 -21.44
CA GLU A 465 -11.02 -10.74 -21.59
C GLU A 465 -10.89 -10.01 -20.25
N ALA A 466 -11.54 -10.51 -19.20
CA ALA A 466 -11.43 -9.97 -17.84
C ALA A 466 -10.03 -10.22 -17.26
N LEU A 467 -9.44 -11.39 -17.54
CA LEU A 467 -8.09 -11.73 -17.11
C LEU A 467 -7.06 -10.76 -17.69
N LYS A 468 -7.12 -10.51 -19.01
CA LYS A 468 -6.21 -9.58 -19.69
C LYS A 468 -6.25 -8.17 -19.08
N ALA A 469 -7.45 -7.64 -18.85
CA ALA A 469 -7.61 -6.32 -18.22
C ALA A 469 -7.09 -6.29 -16.78
N THR A 470 -7.21 -7.41 -16.06
CA THR A 470 -6.68 -7.54 -14.71
C THR A 470 -5.14 -7.55 -14.72
N GLU A 471 -4.51 -8.22 -15.69
CA GLU A 471 -3.05 -8.24 -15.85
C GLU A 471 -2.49 -6.84 -16.10
N GLU A 472 -3.14 -6.04 -16.96
CA GLU A 472 -2.77 -4.65 -17.23
C GLU A 472 -2.82 -3.81 -15.94
N ARG A 473 -3.90 -3.97 -15.15
CA ARG A 473 -4.03 -3.24 -13.87
C ARG A 473 -3.00 -3.67 -12.83
N VAL A 474 -2.68 -4.96 -12.75
CA VAL A 474 -1.64 -5.47 -11.84
C VAL A 474 -0.26 -4.94 -12.24
N ALA A 475 0.02 -4.76 -13.53
CA ALA A 475 1.28 -4.18 -14.00
C ALA A 475 1.46 -2.72 -13.54
N GLU A 476 0.38 -1.92 -13.54
CA GLU A 476 0.40 -0.55 -12.99
C GLU A 476 0.68 -0.54 -11.48
N LEU A 477 0.07 -1.46 -10.73
CA LEU A 477 0.24 -1.55 -9.27
C LEU A 477 1.67 -1.94 -8.84
N ARG A 478 2.45 -2.57 -9.73
CA ARG A 478 3.85 -2.96 -9.48
C ARG A 478 4.82 -1.76 -9.36
N PHE A 479 4.42 -0.53 -9.70
CA PHE A 479 5.31 0.64 -9.74
C PHE A 479 5.69 1.28 -8.37
N LYS A 480 5.63 0.57 -7.24
CA LYS A 480 6.05 1.12 -5.93
C LYS A 480 7.56 0.98 -5.72
N GLY A 481 8.22 2.08 -5.34
CA GLY A 481 9.66 2.15 -5.06
C GLY A 481 10.55 2.27 -6.30
N HIS A 482 11.83 2.64 -6.10
CA HIS A 482 12.81 2.80 -7.18
C HIS A 482 14.22 2.33 -6.79
N GLY A 483 15.04 1.91 -7.76
CA GLY A 483 16.40 1.40 -7.52
C GLY A 483 17.45 2.45 -7.12
N MET A 484 17.12 3.75 -7.10
CA MET A 484 18.05 4.81 -6.70
C MET A 484 18.15 4.93 -5.17
N LEU A 485 19.38 5.08 -4.65
CA LEU A 485 19.60 5.65 -3.32
C LEU A 485 19.34 7.16 -3.41
N ALA A 486 18.07 7.54 -3.27
CA ALA A 486 17.66 8.94 -3.41
C ALA A 486 18.32 9.83 -2.33
N PRO A 487 18.94 10.96 -2.71
CA PRO A 487 19.64 11.83 -1.77
C PRO A 487 18.65 12.43 -0.77
N PHE A 488 19.07 12.55 0.50
CA PHE A 488 18.27 13.13 1.59
C PHE A 488 16.85 12.53 1.74
N THR A 489 16.66 11.27 1.35
CA THR A 489 15.36 10.58 1.35
C THR A 489 15.37 9.43 2.36
N ALA A 490 14.33 9.31 3.17
CA ALA A 490 14.23 8.19 4.11
C ALA A 490 13.96 6.89 3.33
N GLY A 491 14.55 5.76 3.75
CA GLY A 491 14.46 4.50 2.99
C GLY A 491 13.03 4.02 2.71
N TRP A 492 12.08 4.30 3.61
CA TRP A 492 10.66 3.98 3.38
C TRP A 492 10.03 4.83 2.26
N GLN A 493 10.48 6.06 2.04
CA GLN A 493 9.97 6.91 0.95
C GLN A 493 10.42 6.40 -0.43
N SER A 494 11.65 5.89 -0.53
CA SER A 494 12.18 5.33 -1.79
C SER A 494 11.74 3.88 -2.05
N THR A 495 11.24 3.18 -1.03
CA THR A 495 10.85 1.75 -1.12
C THR A 495 9.34 1.57 -1.15
N ASP A 496 8.59 2.35 -0.37
CA ASP A 496 7.17 2.11 -0.10
C ASP A 496 6.22 3.11 -0.77
N VAL A 497 6.77 4.18 -1.38
CA VAL A 497 6.00 5.30 -1.97
C VAL A 497 6.40 5.49 -3.43
N HIS A 498 5.47 5.98 -4.27
CA HIS A 498 5.80 6.42 -5.62
C HIS A 498 6.54 7.77 -5.57
N PRO A 499 7.68 7.93 -6.28
CA PRO A 499 8.33 9.22 -6.40
C PRO A 499 7.48 10.20 -7.23
N LEU A 500 7.60 11.49 -6.95
CA LEU A 500 7.19 12.52 -7.90
C LEU A 500 8.23 12.58 -9.02
N VAL A 501 7.86 12.13 -10.22
CA VAL A 501 8.76 12.09 -11.38
C VAL A 501 8.51 13.34 -12.23
N ILE A 502 9.49 14.25 -12.26
CA ILE A 502 9.46 15.44 -13.12
C ILE A 502 9.93 15.06 -14.53
N GLU A 503 9.11 15.34 -15.53
CA GLU A 503 9.38 15.01 -16.94
C GLU A 503 10.04 16.18 -17.68
N ARG A 504 9.52 17.40 -17.50
CA ARG A 504 9.99 18.60 -18.21
C ARG A 504 9.87 19.87 -17.38
N SER A 505 10.53 20.93 -17.84
CA SER A 505 10.52 22.26 -17.20
C SER A 505 10.42 23.37 -18.24
N GLU A 506 9.78 24.49 -17.91
CA GLU A 506 9.63 25.66 -18.79
C GLU A 506 9.48 26.92 -17.94
N GLY A 507 10.41 27.87 -18.10
CA GLY A 507 10.41 29.10 -17.31
C GLY A 507 10.44 28.80 -15.81
N SER A 508 9.47 29.34 -15.07
CA SER A 508 9.30 29.13 -13.61
C SER A 508 8.58 27.82 -13.23
N TYR A 509 8.28 26.94 -14.19
CA TYR A 509 7.43 25.77 -13.97
C TYR A 509 8.12 24.44 -14.30
N VAL A 510 7.64 23.38 -13.64
CA VAL A 510 7.96 21.98 -13.93
C VAL A 510 6.68 21.18 -14.12
N TYR A 511 6.77 20.07 -14.84
CA TYR A 511 5.64 19.19 -15.14
C TYR A 511 6.03 17.75 -14.79
N ASP A 512 5.16 17.04 -14.09
CA ASP A 512 5.35 15.61 -13.84
C ASP A 512 4.91 14.75 -15.04
N ILE A 513 5.21 13.45 -14.95
CA ILE A 513 4.86 12.45 -15.98
C ILE A 513 3.35 12.29 -16.21
N ASP A 514 2.52 12.78 -15.29
CA ASP A 514 1.06 12.79 -15.43
C ASP A 514 0.56 14.10 -16.07
N GLY A 515 1.49 14.98 -16.45
CA GLY A 515 1.22 16.27 -17.07
C GLY A 515 0.82 17.37 -16.09
N LYS A 516 0.87 17.14 -14.78
CA LYS A 516 0.52 18.17 -13.78
C LYS A 516 1.61 19.23 -13.72
N LYS A 517 1.19 20.48 -13.86
CA LYS A 517 2.03 21.68 -13.78
C LYS A 517 2.28 22.07 -12.32
N TYR A 518 3.52 22.44 -12.02
CA TYR A 518 3.92 23.01 -10.74
C TYR A 518 4.76 24.27 -10.92
N LEU A 519 4.48 25.31 -10.13
CA LEU A 519 5.36 26.45 -9.93
C LEU A 519 6.54 26.03 -9.07
N ASP A 520 7.75 26.13 -9.62
CA ASP A 520 8.99 25.80 -8.93
C ASP A 520 9.48 27.00 -8.12
N SER A 521 9.00 27.10 -6.88
CA SER A 521 9.44 28.18 -5.97
C SER A 521 10.87 27.99 -5.45
N LEU A 522 11.59 26.93 -5.86
CA LEU A 522 12.95 26.62 -5.40
C LEU A 522 14.03 26.80 -6.45
N ALA A 523 13.66 26.90 -7.72
CA ALA A 523 14.61 26.78 -8.83
C ALA A 523 15.43 25.48 -8.72
N GLY A 524 14.73 24.35 -8.61
CA GLY A 524 15.26 23.04 -8.26
C GLY A 524 15.78 23.00 -6.83
N LEU A 525 17.06 23.35 -6.66
CA LEU A 525 17.70 23.57 -5.36
C LEU A 525 18.55 24.85 -5.43
N TRP A 526 17.87 26.00 -5.54
CA TRP A 526 18.46 27.33 -5.65
C TRP A 526 19.36 27.51 -6.88
N CYS A 527 19.16 26.75 -7.96
CA CYS A 527 20.17 26.56 -8.99
C CYS A 527 19.69 26.81 -10.44
N THR A 528 18.43 26.57 -10.78
CA THR A 528 17.89 26.90 -12.12
C THR A 528 17.54 28.40 -12.22
N ALA A 529 18.54 29.25 -12.06
CA ALA A 529 18.39 30.70 -12.01
C ALA A 529 17.72 31.31 -13.25
N LEU A 530 17.91 30.74 -14.44
CA LEU A 530 17.23 31.14 -15.69
C LEU A 530 15.96 30.31 -15.99
N GLY A 531 15.49 29.51 -15.04
CA GLY A 531 14.36 28.62 -15.24
C GLY A 531 14.66 27.43 -16.16
N GLY A 532 13.61 26.70 -16.50
CA GLY A 532 13.65 25.54 -17.38
C GLY A 532 13.63 25.90 -18.87
N SER A 533 14.33 25.11 -19.68
CA SER A 533 14.32 25.16 -21.16
C SER A 533 14.80 26.48 -21.81
N GLU A 534 15.81 27.15 -21.25
CA GLU A 534 16.49 28.28 -21.89
C GLU A 534 17.27 27.81 -23.13
N PRO A 535 16.81 28.15 -24.35
CA PRO A 535 17.37 27.60 -25.59
C PRO A 535 18.83 27.99 -25.83
N ARG A 536 19.27 29.17 -25.34
CA ARG A 536 20.66 29.62 -25.50
C ARG A 536 21.65 28.71 -24.77
N LEU A 537 21.29 28.23 -23.58
CA LEU A 537 22.14 27.35 -22.79
C LEU A 537 22.24 25.96 -23.43
N VAL A 538 21.11 25.43 -23.93
CA VAL A 538 21.08 24.17 -24.68
C VAL A 538 21.95 24.27 -25.93
N LYS A 539 21.83 25.36 -26.69
CA LYS A 539 22.64 25.65 -27.87
C LYS A 539 24.14 25.71 -27.54
N ALA A 540 24.51 26.43 -26.48
CA ALA A 540 25.92 26.51 -26.05
C ALA A 540 26.48 25.13 -25.68
N ALA A 541 25.68 24.29 -25.02
CA ALA A 541 26.07 22.93 -24.69
C ALA A 541 26.28 22.07 -25.94
N THR A 542 25.32 22.06 -26.87
CA THR A 542 25.36 21.23 -28.07
C THR A 542 26.44 21.66 -29.04
N GLU A 543 26.64 22.97 -29.26
CA GLU A 543 27.74 23.48 -30.08
C GLU A 543 29.11 23.07 -29.52
N GLN A 544 29.28 23.15 -28.19
CA GLN A 544 30.53 22.75 -27.56
C GLN A 544 30.71 21.22 -27.59
N LEU A 545 29.64 20.42 -27.44
CA LEU A 545 29.68 18.97 -27.62
C LEU A 545 30.09 18.58 -29.05
N HIS A 546 29.56 19.26 -30.07
CA HIS A 546 29.95 19.02 -31.46
C HIS A 546 31.42 19.41 -31.74
N LYS A 547 31.90 20.46 -31.08
CA LYS A 547 33.27 20.96 -31.28
C LYS A 547 34.33 20.14 -30.53
N LEU A 548 34.12 19.94 -29.22
CA LEU A 548 34.99 19.17 -28.34
C LEU A 548 34.21 18.78 -27.08
N PRO A 549 33.71 17.53 -27.00
CA PRO A 549 32.97 17.07 -25.83
C PRO A 549 33.78 17.17 -24.55
N PHE A 550 35.06 16.74 -24.59
CA PHE A 550 35.93 16.71 -23.42
C PHE A 550 37.41 16.68 -23.81
N TYR A 551 38.22 17.39 -23.03
CA TYR A 551 39.66 17.17 -22.89
C TYR A 551 40.09 17.64 -21.49
N HIS A 552 41.15 17.04 -20.93
CA HIS A 552 41.54 17.30 -19.55
C HIS A 552 42.30 18.63 -19.36
N SER A 553 42.26 19.18 -18.14
CA SER A 553 43.01 20.40 -17.78
C SER A 553 44.32 20.16 -17.01
N PHE A 554 44.83 18.92 -16.99
CA PHE A 554 46.07 18.55 -16.29
C PHE A 554 47.31 19.03 -17.04
N TRP A 555 48.39 19.28 -16.28
CA TRP A 555 49.73 19.60 -16.80
C TRP A 555 49.75 20.76 -17.81
N ASN A 556 49.00 21.83 -17.55
CA ASN A 556 48.93 23.01 -18.42
C ASN A 556 48.37 22.71 -19.84
N ARG A 557 47.60 21.64 -19.99
CA ARG A 557 46.65 21.48 -21.12
C ARG A 557 45.35 22.15 -20.69
N THR A 558 44.65 22.81 -21.61
CA THR A 558 43.39 23.50 -21.28
C THR A 558 42.56 23.70 -22.54
N THR A 559 41.31 24.15 -22.37
CA THR A 559 40.42 24.52 -23.47
C THR A 559 40.12 26.01 -23.45
N LYS A 560 39.81 26.57 -24.62
CA LYS A 560 39.46 27.99 -24.76
C LYS A 560 38.26 28.40 -23.88
N PRO A 561 37.14 27.64 -23.80
CA PRO A 561 36.05 27.93 -22.87
C PRO A 561 36.48 28.03 -21.40
N SER A 562 37.38 27.16 -20.93
CA SER A 562 37.87 27.20 -19.54
C SER A 562 38.65 28.49 -19.25
N LEU A 563 39.50 28.92 -20.19
CA LEU A 563 40.26 30.18 -20.09
C LEU A 563 39.35 31.40 -20.13
N ASP A 564 38.36 31.39 -21.02
CA ASP A 564 37.43 32.51 -21.19
C ASP A 564 36.53 32.65 -19.96
N LEU A 565 36.01 31.55 -19.42
CA LEU A 565 35.21 31.58 -18.19
C LEU A 565 36.04 32.08 -17.00
N ALA A 566 37.30 31.62 -16.87
CA ALA A 566 38.16 32.08 -15.79
C ALA A 566 38.38 33.60 -15.87
N LYS A 567 38.60 34.14 -17.08
CA LYS A 567 38.74 35.58 -17.30
C LYS A 567 37.45 36.32 -16.93
N GLU A 568 36.30 35.84 -17.39
CA GLU A 568 35.00 36.48 -17.14
C GLU A 568 34.69 36.55 -15.64
N LEU A 569 34.89 35.45 -14.91
CA LEU A 569 34.67 35.41 -13.46
C LEU A 569 35.56 36.39 -12.70
N LEU A 570 36.86 36.46 -13.05
CA LEU A 570 37.80 37.40 -12.43
C LEU A 570 37.42 38.86 -12.72
N SER A 571 36.95 39.18 -13.92
CA SER A 571 36.50 40.54 -14.25
C SER A 571 35.18 40.92 -13.61
N MET A 572 34.27 39.96 -13.41
CA MET A 572 32.94 40.20 -12.88
C MET A 572 32.94 40.39 -11.36
N PHE A 573 33.87 39.76 -10.64
CA PHE A 573 33.95 39.87 -9.20
C PHE A 573 34.65 41.16 -8.77
N THR A 574 33.90 42.11 -8.21
CA THR A 574 34.41 43.46 -7.88
C THR A 574 34.65 43.70 -6.40
N ALA A 575 34.25 42.76 -5.53
CA ALA A 575 34.40 42.94 -4.09
C ALA A 575 35.86 43.05 -3.67
N ARG A 576 36.78 42.31 -4.32
CA ARG A 576 38.24 42.42 -4.20
C ARG A 576 38.89 41.90 -5.48
N GLU A 577 40.10 42.36 -5.80
CA GLU A 577 40.92 41.76 -6.85
C GLU A 577 41.20 40.27 -6.57
N MET A 578 40.93 39.41 -7.56
CA MET A 578 41.21 37.98 -7.52
C MET A 578 42.24 37.61 -8.59
N GLY A 579 43.09 36.60 -8.32
CA GLY A 579 44.22 36.25 -9.19
C GLY A 579 44.00 35.04 -10.10
N LYS A 580 43.35 33.97 -9.60
CA LYS A 580 43.17 32.70 -10.34
C LYS A 580 41.83 32.06 -10.07
N VAL A 581 41.39 31.22 -11.01
CA VAL A 581 40.19 30.37 -10.89
C VAL A 581 40.58 28.90 -10.96
N PHE A 582 40.04 28.09 -10.04
CA PHE A 582 40.12 26.64 -10.07
C PHE A 582 38.71 26.04 -10.23
N PHE A 583 38.52 25.14 -11.19
CA PHE A 583 37.21 24.60 -11.51
C PHE A 583 36.95 23.23 -10.84
N THR A 584 35.68 22.98 -10.53
CA THR A 584 35.15 21.74 -9.95
C THR A 584 33.81 21.43 -10.60
N ASN A 585 33.14 20.33 -10.20
CA ASN A 585 31.80 19.99 -10.70
C ASN A 585 30.68 20.38 -9.73
N SER A 586 31.00 20.74 -8.49
CA SER A 586 30.01 21.06 -7.46
C SER A 586 30.54 22.02 -6.39
N GLY A 587 29.64 22.65 -5.64
CA GLY A 587 30.01 23.48 -4.48
C GLY A 587 30.72 22.68 -3.38
N SER A 588 30.36 21.41 -3.19
CA SER A 588 31.02 20.52 -2.21
C SER A 588 32.50 20.29 -2.58
N GLU A 589 32.78 19.98 -3.85
CA GLU A 589 34.15 19.82 -4.35
C GLU A 589 34.95 21.12 -4.29
N ALA A 590 34.29 22.26 -4.56
CA ALA A 590 34.90 23.57 -4.41
C ALA A 590 35.36 23.77 -2.96
N ASN A 591 34.48 23.54 -1.98
CA ASN A 591 34.80 23.72 -0.56
C ASN A 591 35.81 22.71 -0.01
N ASP A 592 35.79 21.45 -0.46
CA ASP A 592 36.86 20.48 -0.14
C ASP A 592 38.23 20.96 -0.67
N SER A 593 38.23 21.49 -1.89
CA SER A 593 39.43 22.04 -2.51
C SER A 593 39.92 23.30 -1.79
N GLN A 594 39.02 24.16 -1.30
CA GLN A 594 39.39 25.32 -0.49
C GLN A 594 40.17 24.91 0.77
N VAL A 595 39.75 23.84 1.45
CA VAL A 595 40.47 23.30 2.61
C VAL A 595 41.90 22.89 2.22
N LYS A 596 42.06 22.15 1.12
CA LYS A 596 43.39 21.77 0.61
C LYS A 596 44.25 22.99 0.26
N LEU A 597 43.68 24.00 -0.39
CA LEU A 597 44.39 25.22 -0.80
C LEU A 597 44.90 26.00 0.42
N VAL A 598 44.05 26.22 1.43
CA VAL A 598 44.45 26.90 2.68
C VAL A 598 45.52 26.12 3.43
N TRP A 599 45.42 24.79 3.49
CA TRP A 599 46.44 23.96 4.12
C TRP A 599 47.77 24.03 3.38
N TYR A 600 47.74 23.97 2.04
CA TYR A 600 48.93 24.09 1.20
C TYR A 600 49.57 25.46 1.36
N TYR A 601 48.78 26.53 1.35
CA TYR A 601 49.22 27.90 1.61
C TYR A 601 49.93 28.03 2.97
N ASN A 602 49.32 27.53 4.04
CA ASN A 602 49.94 27.60 5.37
C ASN A 602 51.21 26.74 5.49
N ASN A 603 51.25 25.57 4.84
CA ASN A 603 52.47 24.76 4.77
C ASN A 603 53.60 25.47 4.01
N ALA A 604 53.28 26.09 2.89
CA ALA A 604 54.25 26.84 2.09
C ALA A 604 54.88 28.01 2.86
N LEU A 605 54.12 28.59 3.81
CA LEU A 605 54.58 29.64 4.72
C LEU A 605 55.28 29.13 5.98
N GLY A 606 55.50 27.81 6.12
CA GLY A 606 56.14 27.22 7.30
C GLY A 606 55.23 27.19 8.54
N ARG A 607 53.90 27.16 8.36
CA ARG A 607 52.90 27.19 9.44
C ARG A 607 52.09 25.87 9.49
N PRO A 608 52.72 24.72 9.78
CA PRO A 608 52.09 23.41 9.68
C PRO A 608 50.93 23.20 10.67
N ASP A 609 50.90 23.92 11.80
CA ASP A 609 49.84 23.79 12.81
C ASP A 609 48.60 24.67 12.57
N LYS A 610 48.71 25.63 11.64
CA LYS A 610 47.62 26.56 11.30
C LYS A 610 46.68 25.89 10.29
N LYS A 611 45.82 25.01 10.78
CA LYS A 611 44.99 24.09 9.98
C LYS A 611 43.50 24.11 10.28
N LYS A 612 43.08 24.71 11.38
CA LYS A 612 41.68 24.63 11.81
C LYS A 612 40.79 25.57 11.01
N PHE A 613 39.56 25.14 10.75
CA PHE A 613 38.53 25.92 10.07
C PHE A 613 37.44 26.31 11.06
N ILE A 614 36.96 27.54 10.96
CA ILE A 614 35.73 27.97 11.63
C ILE A 614 34.63 28.08 10.57
N ALA A 615 33.61 27.24 10.69
CA ALA A 615 32.32 27.41 10.05
C ALA A 615 31.28 27.86 11.09
N ARG A 616 29.99 27.85 10.75
CA ARG A 616 28.92 28.37 11.63
C ARG A 616 27.86 27.31 11.86
N SER A 617 27.28 27.25 13.06
CA SER A 617 26.07 26.46 13.29
C SER A 617 24.98 26.87 12.30
N LYS A 618 24.23 25.90 11.79
CA LYS A 618 23.23 26.03 10.70
C LYS A 618 23.78 26.34 9.30
N SER A 619 25.08 26.53 9.08
CA SER A 619 25.60 26.76 7.72
C SER A 619 25.52 25.50 6.85
N TYR A 620 25.55 25.68 5.52
CA TYR A 620 25.67 24.58 4.56
C TYR A 620 26.75 24.87 3.53
N HIS A 621 27.75 24.00 3.49
CA HIS A 621 28.92 24.12 2.61
C HIS A 621 29.09 22.91 1.70
N GLY A 622 28.23 21.89 1.80
CA GLY A 622 28.25 20.71 0.95
C GLY A 622 28.03 19.41 1.71
N SER A 623 28.15 18.29 1.00
CA SER A 623 27.84 16.94 1.49
C SER A 623 28.94 15.89 1.21
N THR A 624 30.12 16.30 0.74
CA THR A 624 31.32 15.43 0.76
C THR A 624 31.89 15.41 2.18
N LEU A 625 32.83 14.51 2.49
CA LEU A 625 33.34 14.32 3.86
C LEU A 625 33.76 15.64 4.55
N ILE A 626 34.53 16.48 3.84
CA ILE A 626 35.08 17.71 4.41
C ILE A 626 34.03 18.83 4.38
N SER A 627 33.34 19.04 3.27
CA SER A 627 32.27 20.05 3.18
C SER A 627 31.07 19.77 4.08
N ALA A 628 30.73 18.51 4.35
CA ALA A 628 29.75 18.10 5.36
C ALA A 628 30.25 18.41 6.77
N SER A 629 31.55 18.27 7.04
CA SER A 629 32.15 18.72 8.30
C SER A 629 32.04 20.23 8.46
N LEU A 630 32.30 21.01 7.41
CA LEU A 630 32.12 22.47 7.40
C LEU A 630 30.65 22.84 7.62
N SER A 631 29.70 22.09 7.05
CA SER A 631 28.27 22.34 7.26
C SER A 631 27.86 22.18 8.72
N GLY A 632 27.15 23.16 9.28
CA GLY A 632 26.67 23.18 10.66
C GLY A 632 25.29 22.56 10.86
N LEU A 633 24.92 21.54 10.07
CA LEU A 633 23.61 20.87 10.15
C LEU A 633 23.74 19.46 10.72
N PRO A 634 23.12 19.15 11.88
CA PRO A 634 23.28 17.85 12.55
C PRO A 634 22.93 16.63 11.68
N ALA A 635 21.97 16.75 10.76
CA ALA A 635 21.57 15.66 9.88
C ALA A 635 22.69 15.19 8.92
N LEU A 636 23.68 16.05 8.64
CA LEU A 636 24.86 15.69 7.85
C LEU A 636 25.94 14.98 8.67
N HIS A 637 25.83 15.01 10.00
CA HIS A 637 26.83 14.47 10.92
C HIS A 637 26.41 13.15 11.55
N GLN A 638 25.11 13.02 11.85
CA GLN A 638 24.55 11.84 12.50
C GLN A 638 24.87 10.58 11.70
N LYS A 639 25.61 9.66 12.34
CA LYS A 639 26.02 8.35 11.79
C LYS A 639 27.04 8.42 10.64
N PHE A 640 27.72 9.55 10.47
CA PHE A 640 28.80 9.73 9.48
C PHE A 640 30.17 10.06 10.10
N ASP A 641 30.30 9.99 11.44
CA ASP A 641 31.52 10.32 12.19
C ASP A 641 32.09 11.72 11.88
N LEU A 642 31.18 12.68 11.68
CA LEU A 642 31.47 14.08 11.42
C LEU A 642 31.03 14.97 12.60
N PRO A 643 31.59 16.19 12.73
CA PRO A 643 32.58 16.83 11.86
C PRO A 643 34.02 16.32 12.08
N ALA A 644 34.88 16.49 11.07
CA ALA A 644 36.31 16.21 11.18
C ALA A 644 36.98 17.07 12.28
N PRO A 645 37.99 16.57 13.02
CA PRO A 645 38.52 17.23 14.22
C PRO A 645 39.10 18.64 14.04
N PHE A 646 39.45 19.03 12.82
CA PHE A 646 40.00 20.35 12.52
C PHE A 646 38.92 21.40 12.19
N VAL A 647 37.66 20.99 12.06
CA VAL A 647 36.53 21.88 11.81
C VAL A 647 35.84 22.23 13.12
N LEU A 648 35.65 23.53 13.34
CA LEU A 648 34.95 24.10 14.47
C LEU A 648 33.72 24.87 13.96
N HIS A 649 32.64 24.90 14.74
CA HIS A 649 31.47 25.74 14.46
C HIS A 649 31.33 26.83 15.50
N THR A 650 31.23 28.09 15.05
CA THR A 650 30.84 29.22 15.88
C THR A 650 29.33 29.45 15.81
N ASP A 651 28.80 30.34 16.66
CA ASP A 651 27.38 30.67 16.74
C ASP A 651 26.71 31.00 15.39
N CYS A 652 25.42 30.66 15.32
CA CYS A 652 24.58 30.99 14.17
C CYS A 652 24.16 32.47 14.22
N PRO A 653 24.34 33.26 13.14
CA PRO A 653 23.99 34.68 13.10
C PRO A 653 22.47 34.92 12.93
N HIS A 654 21.61 34.12 13.58
CA HIS A 654 20.16 34.24 13.51
C HIS A 654 19.64 35.06 14.69
N TYR A 655 19.39 36.34 14.45
CA TYR A 655 18.98 37.30 15.48
C TYR A 655 17.72 36.85 16.26
N TRP A 656 16.70 36.35 15.56
CA TRP A 656 15.44 35.91 16.17
C TRP A 656 15.63 34.75 17.16
N ARG A 657 16.47 33.75 16.83
CA ARG A 657 16.72 32.57 17.70
C ARG A 657 17.81 32.73 18.75
N PHE A 658 18.88 33.50 18.47
CA PHE A 658 20.12 33.40 19.24
C PHE A 658 20.67 34.74 19.76
N HIS A 659 19.86 35.79 19.87
CA HIS A 659 20.35 37.06 20.44
C HIS A 659 20.76 36.90 21.93
N LEU A 660 22.04 37.15 22.23
CA LEU A 660 22.63 37.18 23.57
C LEU A 660 23.66 38.35 23.67
N PRO A 661 23.94 38.88 24.86
CA PRO A 661 25.04 39.84 25.07
C PRO A 661 26.38 39.11 25.29
N GLY A 662 27.26 39.00 24.27
CA GLY A 662 28.62 38.46 24.50
C GLY A 662 29.42 38.04 23.27
N THR A 663 30.76 38.04 23.40
CA THR A 663 31.78 38.08 22.32
C THR A 663 32.41 36.74 21.93
N LEU A 664 32.85 36.63 20.66
CA LEU A 664 33.67 35.53 20.10
C LEU A 664 35.08 35.48 20.74
N ASN A 665 35.53 34.28 21.15
CA ASN A 665 36.91 34.02 21.57
C ASN A 665 37.67 33.18 20.51
N CYS A 666 38.75 33.71 19.94
CA CYS A 666 39.57 33.02 18.92
C CYS A 666 40.96 32.61 19.47
N LYS A 667 41.46 31.43 19.07
CA LYS A 667 42.81 30.91 19.38
C LYS A 667 43.75 30.94 18.17
N PHE A 668 45.06 30.97 18.38
CA PHE A 668 46.10 31.15 17.34
C PHE A 668 46.25 30.03 16.29
N THR A 669 45.56 28.88 16.39
CA THR A 669 45.69 27.73 15.46
C THR A 669 44.70 27.73 14.29
N ILE A 670 43.92 28.81 14.10
CA ILE A 670 42.85 28.90 13.09
C ILE A 670 43.45 29.37 11.75
N ALA A 671 43.13 28.65 10.67
CA ALA A 671 43.60 28.91 9.31
C ALA A 671 42.62 29.73 8.48
N ALA A 672 41.32 29.39 8.55
CA ALA A 672 40.30 30.05 7.76
C ALA A 672 38.95 30.10 8.47
N PHE A 673 38.15 31.11 8.11
CA PHE A 673 36.73 31.26 8.42
C PHE A 673 35.94 31.16 7.12
N ILE A 674 34.93 30.29 7.08
CA ILE A 674 34.04 30.11 5.93
C ILE A 674 32.61 30.56 6.24
N ALA A 675 32.02 31.35 5.35
CA ALA A 675 30.64 31.81 5.50
C ALA A 675 29.96 32.06 4.16
N GLU A 676 28.71 31.59 4.05
CA GLU A 676 27.73 32.10 3.10
C GLU A 676 27.35 33.55 3.48
N PRO A 677 27.27 34.50 2.52
CA PRO A 677 26.76 35.86 2.77
C PRO A 677 25.35 35.86 3.36
N VAL A 678 24.48 34.98 2.86
CA VAL A 678 23.18 34.65 3.45
C VAL A 678 23.12 33.13 3.59
N MET A 679 22.87 32.60 4.79
CA MET A 679 22.76 31.14 4.93
C MET A 679 21.52 30.66 4.20
N GLY A 680 21.67 29.78 3.21
CA GLY A 680 20.53 29.24 2.46
C GLY A 680 19.91 28.05 3.17
N ALA A 681 20.57 26.90 3.09
CA ALA A 681 19.96 25.63 3.49
C ALA A 681 19.69 25.50 5.00
N GLY A 682 20.33 26.34 5.81
CA GLY A 682 20.13 26.45 7.26
C GLY A 682 18.80 27.09 7.68
N GLY A 683 18.03 27.61 6.73
CA GLY A 683 16.74 28.25 6.99
C GLY A 683 16.61 29.66 6.43
N VAL A 684 17.38 30.05 5.41
CA VAL A 684 17.37 31.42 4.85
C VAL A 684 17.60 32.46 5.94
N ILE A 685 18.84 32.62 6.38
CA ILE A 685 19.20 33.49 7.50
C ILE A 685 20.07 34.64 6.97
N PRO A 686 19.47 35.82 6.74
CA PRO A 686 20.24 37.03 6.48
C PRO A 686 21.09 37.40 7.71
N PRO A 687 22.34 37.84 7.50
CA PRO A 687 23.19 38.26 8.60
C PRO A 687 22.68 39.58 9.22
N PRO A 688 22.96 39.84 10.51
CA PRO A 688 22.76 41.16 11.09
C PRO A 688 23.57 42.23 10.35
N LYS A 689 23.04 43.46 10.27
CA LYS A 689 23.56 44.54 9.41
C LYS A 689 25.08 44.79 9.51
N THR A 690 25.68 44.69 10.70
CA THR A 690 27.12 44.94 10.93
C THR A 690 27.95 43.66 11.12
N TYR A 691 27.36 42.48 10.85
CA TYR A 691 27.99 41.20 11.15
C TYR A 691 29.32 41.01 10.42
N PHE A 692 29.32 41.14 9.09
CA PHE A 692 30.53 40.93 8.30
C PHE A 692 31.59 42.02 8.50
N GLU A 693 31.19 43.26 8.75
CA GLU A 693 32.12 44.32 9.15
C GLU A 693 32.91 43.93 10.41
N LYS A 694 32.23 43.40 11.43
CA LYS A 694 32.86 42.94 12.67
C LYS A 694 33.69 41.67 12.49
N VAL A 695 33.20 40.70 11.71
CA VAL A 695 33.93 39.46 11.42
C VAL A 695 35.24 39.75 10.69
N GLN A 696 35.22 40.65 9.70
CA GLN A 696 36.41 41.01 8.92
C GLN A 696 37.53 41.61 9.79
N VAL A 697 37.17 42.42 10.78
CA VAL A 697 38.14 42.95 11.77
C VAL A 697 38.78 41.82 12.56
N ILE A 698 37.99 40.82 12.98
CA ILE A 698 38.46 39.68 13.78
C ILE A 698 39.38 38.78 12.95
N VAL A 699 38.96 38.35 11.76
CA VAL A 699 39.75 37.43 10.92
C VAL A 699 41.07 38.09 10.50
N LYS A 700 41.05 39.39 10.17
CA LYS A 700 42.27 40.16 9.88
C LYS A 700 43.20 40.26 11.09
N LYS A 701 42.66 40.53 12.30
CA LYS A 701 43.46 40.64 13.53
C LYS A 701 44.26 39.38 13.84
N TYR A 702 43.71 38.20 13.52
CA TYR A 702 44.32 36.91 13.85
C TYR A 702 44.96 36.19 12.64
N ASP A 703 45.13 36.91 11.52
CA ASP A 703 45.66 36.35 10.27
C ASP A 703 44.90 35.07 9.85
N ILE A 704 43.58 35.15 9.83
CA ILE A 704 42.68 34.07 9.43
C ILE A 704 42.15 34.41 8.04
N LEU A 705 42.26 33.48 7.09
CA LEU A 705 41.74 33.68 5.74
C LEU A 705 40.21 33.69 5.76
N PHE A 706 39.58 34.56 4.98
CA PHE A 706 38.13 34.62 4.82
C PHE A 706 37.71 33.98 3.50
N ILE A 707 36.97 32.87 3.61
CA ILE A 707 36.28 32.21 2.51
C ILE A 707 34.83 32.69 2.43
N ALA A 708 34.44 33.29 1.30
CA ALA A 708 33.05 33.58 0.98
C ALA A 708 32.44 32.42 0.18
N ASP A 709 31.40 31.78 0.73
CA ASP A 709 30.66 30.73 0.04
C ASP A 709 29.48 31.31 -0.74
N GLU A 710 29.73 31.65 -2.00
CA GLU A 710 28.78 32.32 -2.91
C GLU A 710 27.95 31.32 -3.74
N VAL A 711 27.97 30.03 -3.38
CA VAL A 711 27.26 28.97 -4.13
C VAL A 711 25.77 29.28 -4.32
N ILE A 712 25.13 30.01 -3.39
CA ILE A 712 23.71 30.41 -3.49
C ILE A 712 23.55 31.88 -3.89
N THR A 713 24.41 32.77 -3.37
CA THR A 713 24.20 34.21 -3.40
C THR A 713 24.76 34.90 -4.64
N ALA A 714 25.62 34.21 -5.42
CA ALA A 714 26.12 34.72 -6.68
C ALA A 714 25.05 34.86 -7.77
N PHE A 715 25.41 35.63 -8.79
CA PHE A 715 24.72 35.84 -10.05
C PHE A 715 23.32 36.45 -9.95
N GLY A 716 23.11 37.38 -9.00
CA GLY A 716 21.91 38.22 -8.97
C GLY A 716 20.88 37.87 -7.90
N ARG A 717 21.01 36.75 -7.18
CA ARG A 717 20.03 36.23 -6.21
C ARG A 717 19.52 37.27 -5.20
N LEU A 718 20.42 38.13 -4.73
CA LEU A 718 20.15 39.13 -3.70
C LEU A 718 19.82 40.52 -4.27
N GLY A 719 19.77 40.67 -5.60
CA GLY A 719 19.73 41.95 -6.29
C GLY A 719 21.12 42.55 -6.53
N THR A 720 22.20 41.86 -6.17
CA THR A 720 23.58 42.20 -6.53
C THR A 720 24.22 41.00 -7.25
N MET A 721 25.29 41.25 -8.00
CA MET A 721 25.96 40.15 -8.71
C MET A 721 26.54 39.13 -7.75
N PHE A 722 27.14 39.55 -6.63
CA PHE A 722 27.55 38.65 -5.55
C PHE A 722 26.99 39.11 -4.20
N GLY A 723 26.81 38.18 -3.26
CA GLY A 723 26.46 38.54 -1.88
C GLY A 723 27.57 39.34 -1.19
N SER A 724 28.81 39.14 -1.62
CA SER A 724 29.98 39.89 -1.19
C SER A 724 29.86 41.37 -1.54
N ASP A 725 29.24 41.71 -2.66
CA ASP A 725 28.95 43.11 -3.02
C ASP A 725 27.91 43.70 -2.06
N MET A 726 26.85 42.94 -1.75
CA MET A 726 25.77 43.39 -0.86
C MET A 726 26.24 43.65 0.57
N TYR A 727 27.11 42.80 1.10
CA TYR A 727 27.57 42.85 2.49
C TYR A 727 29.00 43.36 2.65
N ASN A 728 29.59 43.91 1.59
CA ASN A 728 30.97 44.42 1.54
C ASN A 728 31.99 43.42 2.11
N ILE A 729 31.88 42.16 1.68
CA ILE A 729 32.81 41.08 2.05
C ILE A 729 34.05 41.17 1.16
N LYS A 730 35.24 41.11 1.75
CA LYS A 730 36.56 41.14 1.10
C LYS A 730 37.25 39.79 1.29
N PRO A 731 36.81 38.74 0.57
CA PRO A 731 37.32 37.40 0.79
C PRO A 731 38.74 37.22 0.24
N ASP A 732 39.44 36.20 0.75
CA ASP A 732 40.69 35.70 0.17
C ASP A 732 40.43 34.56 -0.82
N LEU A 733 39.33 33.83 -0.63
CA LEU A 733 38.86 32.78 -1.53
C LEU A 733 37.33 32.82 -1.67
N VAL A 734 36.80 32.45 -2.83
CA VAL A 734 35.35 32.46 -3.11
C VAL A 734 34.93 31.16 -3.78
N SER A 735 33.97 30.43 -3.23
CA SER A 735 33.34 29.28 -3.91
C SER A 735 32.05 29.68 -4.61
N MET A 736 31.78 29.09 -5.77
CA MET A 736 30.55 29.27 -6.53
C MET A 736 30.18 27.99 -7.30
N ALA A 737 28.89 27.79 -7.56
CA ALA A 737 28.34 26.69 -8.35
C ALA A 737 26.91 27.07 -8.78
N LYS A 738 25.96 26.11 -8.83
CA LYS A 738 24.51 26.35 -9.01
C LYS A 738 24.19 27.28 -10.18
N ALA A 739 23.89 28.55 -9.89
CA ALA A 739 23.56 29.56 -10.87
C ALA A 739 24.70 29.85 -11.86
N LEU A 740 25.96 29.44 -11.58
CA LEU A 740 27.08 29.56 -12.52
C LEU A 740 26.75 29.00 -13.92
N SER A 741 26.01 27.90 -14.01
CA SER A 741 25.51 27.33 -15.28
C SER A 741 23.99 27.24 -15.32
N SER A 742 23.30 27.91 -14.39
CA SER A 742 21.87 27.71 -14.13
C SER A 742 21.47 26.23 -13.97
N ALA A 743 22.36 25.38 -13.46
CA ALA A 743 22.21 23.93 -13.33
C ALA A 743 21.99 23.13 -14.64
N TYR A 744 22.22 23.72 -15.82
CA TYR A 744 22.09 22.99 -17.10
C TYR A 744 23.18 21.94 -17.27
N VAL A 745 24.38 22.22 -16.75
CA VAL A 745 25.52 21.29 -16.71
C VAL A 745 26.26 21.49 -15.38
N PRO A 746 26.67 20.42 -14.66
CA PRO A 746 27.39 20.55 -13.39
C PRO A 746 28.70 21.34 -13.53
N ILE A 747 28.87 22.38 -12.71
CA ILE A 747 30.10 23.15 -12.60
C ILE A 747 30.16 23.88 -11.25
N GLY A 748 31.37 23.96 -10.70
CA GLY A 748 31.73 24.81 -9.59
C GLY A 748 33.07 25.50 -9.85
N ALA A 749 33.36 26.55 -9.11
CA ALA A 749 34.62 27.27 -9.22
C ALA A 749 35.07 27.83 -7.87
N ILE A 750 36.38 28.06 -7.76
CA ILE A 750 37.04 28.74 -6.64
C ILE A 750 37.83 29.90 -7.24
N MET A 751 37.55 31.12 -6.82
CA MET A 751 38.45 32.25 -7.07
C MET A 751 39.45 32.36 -5.93
N VAL A 752 40.71 32.63 -6.26
CA VAL A 752 41.83 32.71 -5.31
C VAL A 752 42.49 34.07 -5.41
N SER A 753 42.73 34.74 -4.27
CA SER A 753 43.38 36.06 -4.26
C SER A 753 44.81 36.00 -4.82
N PRO A 754 45.36 37.13 -5.32
CA PRO A 754 46.74 37.19 -5.82
C PRO A 754 47.76 36.69 -4.80
N GLU A 755 47.63 37.07 -3.53
CA GLU A 755 48.58 36.73 -2.47
C GLU A 755 48.65 35.22 -2.21
N ILE A 756 47.51 34.53 -2.27
CA ILE A 756 47.48 33.07 -2.14
C ILE A 756 48.00 32.41 -3.42
N SER A 757 47.64 32.93 -4.59
CA SER A 757 48.11 32.43 -5.88
C SER A 757 49.64 32.48 -5.99
N ASP A 758 50.27 33.56 -5.55
CA ASP A 758 51.73 33.73 -5.61
C ASP A 758 52.45 32.74 -4.70
N VAL A 759 51.93 32.50 -3.50
CA VAL A 759 52.46 31.48 -2.58
C VAL A 759 52.29 30.08 -3.18
N ILE A 760 51.13 29.77 -3.78
CA ILE A 760 50.91 28.49 -4.45
C ILE A 760 51.91 28.30 -5.59
N HIS A 761 52.07 29.32 -6.43
CA HIS A 761 53.00 29.32 -7.56
C HIS A 761 54.43 29.07 -7.08
N SER A 762 54.93 29.89 -6.14
CA SER A 762 56.26 29.76 -5.55
C SER A 762 56.51 28.36 -4.98
N GLN A 763 55.57 27.83 -4.19
CA GLN A 763 55.72 26.51 -3.59
C GLN A 763 55.63 25.38 -4.63
N SER A 764 54.75 25.50 -5.62
CA SER A 764 54.64 24.50 -6.68
C SER A 764 55.89 24.43 -7.55
N ASN A 765 56.56 25.56 -7.79
CA ASN A 765 57.85 25.60 -8.48
C ASN A 765 58.94 24.87 -7.66
N LYS A 766 58.94 25.04 -6.34
CA LYS A 766 59.85 24.30 -5.44
C LYS A 766 59.58 22.80 -5.43
N LEU A 767 58.32 22.38 -5.50
CA LEU A 767 57.91 20.97 -5.46
C LEU A 767 57.90 20.29 -6.85
N GLY A 768 58.01 21.06 -7.93
CA GLY A 768 57.93 20.59 -9.31
C GLY A 768 56.50 20.30 -9.81
N SER A 769 55.47 20.41 -8.97
CA SER A 769 54.07 20.29 -9.39
C SER A 769 53.09 20.92 -8.39
N PHE A 770 51.93 21.35 -8.90
CA PHE A 770 50.74 21.58 -8.08
C PHE A 770 49.84 20.35 -8.18
N ALA A 771 49.99 19.41 -7.23
CA ALA A 771 49.34 18.10 -7.26
C ALA A 771 47.88 18.14 -6.77
N HIS A 772 47.03 18.94 -7.43
CA HIS A 772 45.59 18.98 -7.18
C HIS A 772 44.81 19.25 -8.47
N GLY A 773 43.76 18.48 -8.70
CA GLY A 773 42.94 18.53 -9.91
C GLY A 773 41.95 17.37 -9.95
N PHE A 774 40.85 17.55 -10.68
CA PHE A 774 39.86 16.52 -10.95
C PHE A 774 39.82 16.23 -12.45
N THR A 775 39.51 15.00 -12.85
CA THR A 775 39.42 14.58 -14.27
C THR A 775 38.63 15.56 -15.12
N TYR A 776 37.49 16.05 -14.61
CA TYR A 776 36.59 16.97 -15.32
C TYR A 776 36.77 18.45 -14.97
N SER A 777 37.85 18.80 -14.26
CA SER A 777 38.15 20.19 -13.90
C SER A 777 38.21 21.07 -15.15
N GLY A 778 37.29 22.04 -15.24
CA GLY A 778 37.19 22.96 -16.37
C GLY A 778 36.58 22.33 -17.62
N HIS A 779 35.64 21.38 -17.46
CA HIS A 779 34.98 20.70 -18.57
C HIS A 779 34.45 21.69 -19.63
N PRO A 780 34.84 21.57 -20.91
CA PRO A 780 34.60 22.60 -21.92
C PRO A 780 33.11 22.91 -22.12
N VAL A 781 32.25 21.88 -22.16
CA VAL A 781 30.79 22.04 -22.27
C VAL A 781 30.21 22.83 -21.09
N ALA A 782 30.60 22.48 -19.86
CA ALA A 782 30.12 23.16 -18.67
C ALA A 782 30.60 24.63 -18.64
N CYS A 783 31.84 24.88 -19.07
CA CYS A 783 32.37 26.23 -19.17
C CYS A 783 31.65 27.07 -20.25
N ALA A 784 31.35 26.49 -21.42
CA ALA A 784 30.62 27.18 -22.48
C ALA A 784 29.19 27.56 -22.05
N VAL A 785 28.49 26.64 -21.37
CA VAL A 785 27.16 26.90 -20.80
C VAL A 785 27.22 27.98 -19.72
N ALA A 786 28.22 27.93 -18.83
CA ALA A 786 28.40 28.96 -17.80
C ALA A 786 28.66 30.34 -18.41
N ILE A 787 29.55 30.45 -19.41
CA ILE A 787 29.78 31.71 -20.13
C ILE A 787 28.48 32.26 -20.70
N GLU A 788 27.67 31.41 -21.34
CA GLU A 788 26.40 31.85 -21.91
C GLU A 788 25.39 32.28 -20.84
N ALA A 789 25.34 31.58 -19.70
CA ALA A 789 24.53 32.00 -18.55
C ALA A 789 24.95 33.37 -18.03
N LEU A 790 26.25 33.61 -17.87
CA LEU A 790 26.81 34.90 -17.44
C LEU A 790 26.44 36.04 -18.38
N LYS A 791 26.51 35.82 -19.71
CA LYS A 791 26.04 36.80 -20.70
C LYS A 791 24.56 37.10 -20.54
N ILE A 792 23.72 36.08 -20.38
CA ILE A 792 22.28 36.28 -20.18
C ILE A 792 22.02 37.10 -18.92
N TYR A 793 22.76 36.85 -17.83
CA TYR A 793 22.65 37.62 -16.59
C TYR A 793 22.96 39.10 -16.78
N GLN A 794 24.00 39.41 -17.57
CA GLN A 794 24.38 40.78 -17.92
C GLN A 794 23.37 41.43 -18.88
N GLU A 795 23.03 40.76 -19.98
CA GLU A 795 22.14 41.27 -21.04
C GLU A 795 20.71 41.53 -20.52
N ARG A 796 20.19 40.64 -19.66
CA ARG A 796 18.87 40.82 -19.03
C ARG A 796 18.90 41.67 -17.77
N ASN A 797 20.09 42.16 -17.38
CA ASN A 797 20.32 42.90 -16.14
C ASN A 797 19.61 42.27 -14.93
N ILE A 798 19.89 40.98 -14.71
CA ILE A 798 19.21 40.18 -13.69
C ILE A 798 19.27 40.79 -12.29
N PRO A 799 20.39 41.39 -11.81
CA PRO A 799 20.39 42.07 -10.53
C PRO A 799 19.32 43.16 -10.41
N ASP A 800 19.12 43.98 -11.43
CA ASP A 800 18.10 45.03 -11.40
C ASP A 800 16.68 44.47 -11.55
N HIS A 801 16.48 43.45 -12.38
CA HIS A 801 15.20 42.73 -12.44
C HIS A 801 14.83 42.18 -11.05
N VAL A 802 15.76 41.51 -10.38
CA VAL A 802 15.58 40.99 -9.01
C VAL A 802 15.25 42.12 -8.03
N LYS A 803 15.92 43.28 -8.11
CA LYS A 803 15.59 44.44 -7.26
C LYS A 803 14.15 44.92 -7.49
N GLN A 804 13.65 44.88 -8.72
CA GLN A 804 12.29 45.33 -9.04
C GLN A 804 11.22 44.36 -8.52
N ILE A 805 11.43 43.05 -8.62
CA ILE A 805 10.42 42.05 -8.22
C ILE A 805 10.52 41.64 -6.75
N SER A 806 11.69 41.78 -6.13
CA SER A 806 11.91 41.33 -4.74
C SER A 806 10.99 41.97 -3.70
N PRO A 807 10.57 43.27 -3.77
CA PRO A 807 9.62 43.82 -2.81
C PRO A 807 8.28 43.08 -2.85
N ARG A 808 7.74 42.78 -4.04
CA ARG A 808 6.49 42.03 -4.18
C ARG A 808 6.59 40.63 -3.58
N PHE A 809 7.69 39.92 -3.85
CA PHE A 809 7.92 38.59 -3.30
C PHE A 809 8.10 38.62 -1.77
N GLN A 810 8.93 39.53 -1.26
CA GLN A 810 9.23 39.62 0.16
C GLN A 810 8.01 40.10 0.97
N GLU A 811 7.36 41.19 0.56
CA GLU A 811 6.22 41.76 1.26
C GLU A 811 4.98 40.89 1.13
N GLY A 812 4.73 40.31 -0.05
CA GLY A 812 3.59 39.43 -0.31
C GLY A 812 3.58 38.21 0.60
N VAL A 813 4.72 37.54 0.80
CA VAL A 813 4.80 36.40 1.74
C VAL A 813 4.84 36.89 3.20
N LYS A 814 5.54 37.98 3.51
CA LYS A 814 5.61 38.54 4.88
C LYS A 814 4.26 39.05 5.38
N ALA A 815 3.31 39.37 4.50
CA ALA A 815 1.94 39.72 4.88
C ALA A 815 1.27 38.62 5.72
N PHE A 816 1.69 37.36 5.57
CA PHE A 816 1.19 36.22 6.35
C PHE A 816 1.85 36.04 7.73
N ALA A 817 2.78 36.92 8.15
CA ALA A 817 3.41 36.85 9.47
C ALA A 817 2.39 37.02 10.63
N GLY A 818 1.18 37.50 10.34
CA GLY A 818 0.05 37.56 11.26
C GLY A 818 -0.49 36.19 11.70
N SER A 819 -0.28 35.14 10.89
CA SER A 819 -0.76 33.78 11.16
C SER A 819 -0.36 33.23 12.54
N PRO A 820 -1.26 32.57 13.29
CA PRO A 820 -0.96 32.05 14.63
C PRO A 820 0.07 30.92 14.67
N ILE A 821 0.36 30.27 13.53
CA ILE A 821 1.33 29.15 13.47
C ILE A 821 2.69 29.57 12.91
N VAL A 822 2.83 30.82 12.45
CA VAL A 822 4.07 31.37 11.90
C VAL A 822 4.87 32.04 13.02
N GLY A 823 6.09 31.55 13.25
CA GLY A 823 7.04 32.17 14.17
C GLY A 823 7.78 33.34 13.52
N GLU A 824 8.40 33.10 12.36
CA GLU A 824 9.15 34.12 11.62
C GLU A 824 9.05 33.91 10.10
N ILE A 825 8.93 35.01 9.35
CA ILE A 825 9.16 35.05 7.91
C ILE A 825 10.34 35.99 7.65
N ARG A 826 11.40 35.49 7.02
CA ARG A 826 12.67 36.19 6.83
C ARG A 826 13.22 35.96 5.44
N GLY A 827 13.95 36.93 4.89
CA GLY A 827 14.47 36.83 3.53
C GLY A 827 14.99 38.16 3.01
N VAL A 828 15.63 38.08 1.85
CA VAL A 828 16.21 39.20 1.11
C VAL A 828 16.32 38.82 -0.38
N GLY A 829 16.11 39.76 -1.30
CA GLY A 829 16.10 39.45 -2.73
C GLY A 829 15.07 38.37 -3.08
N LEU A 830 15.46 37.39 -3.90
CA LEU A 830 14.64 36.21 -4.23
C LEU A 830 15.09 34.97 -3.45
N ILE A 831 15.20 35.10 -2.13
CA ILE A 831 15.31 33.97 -1.21
C ILE A 831 14.54 34.31 0.09
N LEU A 832 13.72 33.38 0.56
CA LEU A 832 12.86 33.57 1.72
C LEU A 832 12.67 32.26 2.50
N GLY A 833 12.59 32.36 3.82
CA GLY A 833 12.27 31.27 4.73
C GLY A 833 11.10 31.62 5.65
N THR A 834 10.24 30.63 5.89
CA THR A 834 9.18 30.66 6.90
C THR A 834 9.48 29.59 7.94
N GLU A 835 9.45 29.96 9.21
CA GLU A 835 9.59 29.03 10.32
C GLU A 835 8.28 28.95 11.10
N PHE A 836 7.69 27.76 11.17
CA PHE A 836 6.51 27.52 12.00
C PHE A 836 6.91 27.27 13.45
N ALA A 837 6.16 27.86 14.37
CA ALA A 837 6.38 27.71 15.80
C ALA A 837 5.05 27.83 16.56
N ASP A 838 4.95 27.15 17.70
CA ASP A 838 3.81 27.33 18.58
C ASP A 838 3.91 28.69 19.28
N ASN A 839 2.77 29.36 19.47
CA ASN A 839 2.69 30.68 20.11
C ASN A 839 3.62 31.77 19.54
N LYS A 840 4.06 31.63 18.28
CA LYS A 840 5.02 32.54 17.61
C LYS A 840 6.37 32.70 18.32
N SER A 841 6.70 31.83 19.25
CA SER A 841 7.88 31.96 20.09
C SER A 841 9.08 31.26 19.44
N PRO A 842 10.28 31.87 19.43
CA PRO A 842 11.49 31.19 18.97
C PRO A 842 11.85 29.97 19.84
N ASN A 843 11.28 29.86 21.04
CA ASN A 843 11.61 28.82 22.00
C ASN A 843 10.57 27.69 22.08
N ASP A 844 9.43 27.83 21.39
CA ASP A 844 8.32 26.88 21.46
C ASP A 844 8.06 26.24 20.10
N PRO A 845 8.89 25.25 19.68
CA PRO A 845 8.63 24.52 18.44
C PRO A 845 7.36 23.67 18.56
N PHE A 846 6.70 23.40 17.43
CA PHE A 846 5.65 22.38 17.41
C PHE A 846 6.24 20.99 17.72
N PRO A 847 5.42 20.05 18.25
CA PRO A 847 5.83 18.66 18.38
C PRO A 847 6.24 18.09 17.00
N ALA A 848 7.43 17.50 16.90
CA ALA A 848 7.99 17.04 15.63
C ALA A 848 7.09 16.02 14.92
N GLU A 849 6.33 15.21 15.68
CA GLU A 849 5.38 14.23 15.15
C GLU A 849 4.14 14.85 14.46
N TRP A 850 3.90 16.16 14.64
CA TRP A 850 2.85 16.87 13.92
C TRP A 850 3.25 17.13 12.47
N GLY A 851 4.55 17.35 12.21
CA GLY A 851 5.09 17.59 10.88
C GLY A 851 4.43 18.78 10.18
N VAL A 852 4.36 19.93 10.85
CA VAL A 852 3.63 21.11 10.35
C VAL A 852 4.20 21.58 9.01
N GLY A 853 5.53 21.63 8.87
CA GLY A 853 6.17 21.94 7.60
C GLY A 853 5.85 20.93 6.49
N ALA A 854 5.74 19.64 6.82
CA ALA A 854 5.36 18.60 5.85
C ALA A 854 3.90 18.73 5.40
N ILE A 855 3.00 19.11 6.31
CA ILE A 855 1.60 19.42 5.98
C ILE A 855 1.54 20.61 5.02
N PHE A 856 2.23 21.71 5.34
CA PHE A 856 2.29 22.88 4.48
C PHE A 856 2.83 22.55 3.08
N GLY A 857 3.95 21.83 3.01
CA GLY A 857 4.53 21.40 1.74
C GLY A 857 3.59 20.54 0.90
N ALA A 858 2.86 19.62 1.53
CA ALA A 858 1.86 18.81 0.84
C ALA A 858 0.68 19.65 0.31
N GLU A 859 0.23 20.66 1.07
CA GLU A 859 -0.83 21.57 0.64
C GLU A 859 -0.38 22.49 -0.51
N CYS A 860 0.88 22.94 -0.53
CA CYS A 860 1.47 23.63 -1.66
C CYS A 860 1.51 22.73 -2.91
N GLN A 861 2.05 21.50 -2.78
CA GLN A 861 2.16 20.57 -3.91
C GLN A 861 0.78 20.21 -4.48
N LYS A 862 -0.22 20.02 -3.61
CA LYS A 862 -1.61 19.79 -4.02
C LYS A 862 -2.12 20.91 -4.93
N ARG A 863 -1.79 22.16 -4.61
CA ARG A 863 -2.15 23.38 -5.36
C ARG A 863 -1.20 23.72 -6.50
N GLY A 864 -0.23 22.87 -6.80
CA GLY A 864 0.69 23.09 -7.92
C GLY A 864 1.87 24.01 -7.60
N MET A 865 2.37 24.04 -6.37
CA MET A 865 3.61 24.75 -6.02
C MET A 865 4.56 23.82 -5.26
N LEU A 866 5.83 23.78 -5.65
CA LEU A 866 6.87 23.01 -4.95
C LEU A 866 7.67 23.93 -4.02
N VAL A 867 7.86 23.51 -2.77
CA VAL A 867 8.60 24.22 -1.72
C VAL A 867 9.59 23.30 -1.03
N ARG A 868 10.63 23.85 -0.40
CA ARG A 868 11.59 23.03 0.38
C ARG A 868 11.13 22.95 1.82
N VAL A 869 10.89 21.74 2.29
CA VAL A 869 10.55 21.45 3.68
C VAL A 869 11.78 20.92 4.41
N ALA A 870 12.15 21.53 5.54
CA ALA A 870 13.21 21.05 6.43
C ALA A 870 12.73 21.11 7.89
N GLY A 871 12.09 20.04 8.34
CA GLY A 871 11.29 20.08 9.56
C GLY A 871 10.15 21.09 9.41
N ASP A 872 10.03 22.00 10.35
CA ASP A 872 9.03 23.09 10.32
C ASP A 872 9.56 24.39 9.70
N ASN A 873 10.67 24.32 8.96
CA ASN A 873 11.17 25.42 8.13
C ASN A 873 10.82 25.18 6.66
N ILE A 874 10.15 26.15 6.05
CA ILE A 874 9.88 26.24 4.62
C ILE A 874 10.86 27.22 4.00
N MET A 875 11.42 26.89 2.84
CA MET A 875 12.34 27.77 2.13
C MET A 875 11.91 27.89 0.67
N MET A 876 12.05 29.08 0.11
CA MET A 876 11.74 29.44 -1.27
C MET A 876 12.88 30.28 -1.86
N SER A 877 13.17 30.05 -3.12
CA SER A 877 14.18 30.74 -3.93
C SER A 877 13.85 30.56 -5.42
N PRO A 878 12.81 31.23 -5.92
CA PRO A 878 12.31 31.03 -7.28
C PRO A 878 13.36 31.39 -8.35
N PRO A 879 13.19 30.99 -9.62
CA PRO A 879 14.06 31.43 -10.71
C PRO A 879 14.21 32.95 -10.75
N LEU A 880 15.38 33.44 -11.13
CA LEU A 880 15.67 34.88 -11.16
C LEU A 880 14.85 35.61 -12.23
N ILE A 881 14.32 34.88 -13.21
CA ILE A 881 13.51 35.40 -14.32
C ILE A 881 12.01 35.52 -14.00
N MET A 882 11.60 35.20 -12.76
CA MET A 882 10.19 35.17 -12.38
C MET A 882 9.50 36.51 -12.70
N THR A 883 8.27 36.46 -13.19
CA THR A 883 7.48 37.66 -13.52
C THR A 883 6.67 38.15 -12.32
N PRO A 884 6.19 39.41 -12.33
CA PRO A 884 5.30 39.89 -11.28
C PRO A 884 4.03 39.03 -11.09
N ASP A 885 3.43 38.55 -12.18
CA ASP A 885 2.23 37.71 -12.15
C ASP A 885 2.52 36.33 -11.51
N GLU A 886 3.68 35.74 -11.83
CA GLU A 886 4.12 34.48 -11.21
C GLU A 886 4.40 34.65 -9.70
N VAL A 887 4.88 35.82 -9.28
CA VAL A 887 5.01 36.15 -7.84
C VAL A 887 3.63 36.25 -7.18
N GLU A 888 2.64 36.83 -7.85
CA GLU A 888 1.27 36.91 -7.33
C GLU A 888 0.62 35.52 -7.21
N GLU A 889 0.80 34.65 -8.20
CA GLU A 889 0.40 33.25 -8.14
C GLU A 889 1.05 32.52 -6.95
N LEU A 890 2.36 32.69 -6.77
CA LEU A 890 3.11 32.11 -5.64
C LEU A 890 2.51 32.54 -4.29
N VAL A 891 2.30 33.85 -4.11
CA VAL A 891 1.76 34.43 -2.86
C VAL A 891 0.34 33.92 -2.59
N SER A 892 -0.48 33.79 -3.64
CA SER A 892 -1.83 33.23 -3.55
C SER A 892 -1.82 31.77 -3.08
N ILE A 893 -1.05 30.90 -3.74
CA ILE A 893 -0.95 29.48 -3.38
C ILE A 893 -0.38 29.32 -1.96
N TYR A 894 0.60 30.14 -1.58
CA TYR A 894 1.16 30.17 -0.23
C TYR A 894 0.09 30.45 0.82
N GLY A 895 -0.74 31.48 0.60
CA GLY A 895 -1.82 31.86 1.52
C GLY A 895 -2.87 30.75 1.70
N ASP A 896 -3.30 30.13 0.60
CA ASP A 896 -4.27 29.04 0.63
C ASP A 896 -3.71 27.77 1.31
N ALA A 897 -2.43 27.46 1.09
CA ALA A 897 -1.76 26.35 1.77
C ALA A 897 -1.59 26.63 3.27
N LEU A 898 -1.29 27.89 3.64
CA LEU A 898 -1.15 28.29 5.03
C LEU A 898 -2.47 28.12 5.78
N LYS A 899 -3.57 28.60 5.21
CA LYS A 899 -4.91 28.48 5.81
C LYS A 899 -5.30 27.02 6.05
N ALA A 900 -5.09 26.14 5.07
CA ALA A 900 -5.34 24.70 5.24
C ALA A 900 -4.45 24.07 6.33
N THR A 901 -3.21 24.55 6.45
CA THR A 901 -2.28 24.10 7.49
C THR A 901 -2.74 24.56 8.88
N GLU A 902 -3.24 25.79 9.02
CA GLU A 902 -3.80 26.31 10.28
C GLU A 902 -4.98 25.47 10.76
N GLU A 903 -5.93 25.18 9.87
CA GLU A 903 -7.08 24.31 10.17
C GLU A 903 -6.59 22.94 10.69
N ARG A 904 -5.58 22.37 10.01
CA ARG A 904 -5.03 21.08 10.42
C ARG A 904 -4.31 21.13 11.77
N VAL A 905 -3.56 22.18 12.05
CA VAL A 905 -2.91 22.38 13.37
C VAL A 905 -3.94 22.58 14.47
N ALA A 906 -5.04 23.30 14.21
CA ALA A 906 -6.14 23.45 15.17
C ALA A 906 -6.80 22.11 15.52
N GLU A 907 -7.00 21.22 14.54
CA GLU A 907 -7.47 19.85 14.79
C GLU A 907 -6.48 19.01 15.63
N LEU A 908 -5.18 19.21 15.45
CA LEU A 908 -4.15 18.50 16.22
C LEU A 908 -4.12 19.00 17.66
N LYS A 909 -4.26 20.31 17.87
CA LYS A 909 -4.39 20.93 19.20
C LYS A 909 -5.62 20.40 19.94
N SER A 910 -6.79 20.31 19.29
CA SER A 910 -8.02 19.84 19.94
C SER A 910 -7.95 18.37 20.35
N LYS A 911 -7.30 17.51 19.56
CA LYS A 911 -7.09 16.08 19.88
C LYS A 911 -6.09 15.82 21.00
N LYS A 912 -5.23 16.79 21.34
CA LYS A 912 -4.28 16.67 22.46
C LYS A 912 -4.93 17.05 23.80
N ASN A 913 -5.96 17.91 23.75
CA ASN A 913 -6.68 18.39 24.93
C ASN A 913 -7.85 17.50 25.35
N ASN A 914 -8.20 16.49 24.53
CA ASN A 914 -9.15 15.41 24.81
C ASN A 914 -8.39 14.10 25.05
#